data_AF-A0A919DV39-F1
#
_entry.id   AF-A0A919DV39-F1
#
_cell.length_a   1.000
_cell.length_b   1.000
_cell.length_c   1.000
_cell.angle_alpha   90.00
_cell.angle_beta   90.00
_cell.angle_gamma   90.00
#
_symmetry.space_group_name_H-M   'P 1'
#
loop_
_entity.id
_entity.type
_entity.pdbx_description
1 polymer ?
#
loop_
_entity_poly.entity_id
_entity_poly.type
_entity_poly.pdbx_seq_one_letter_code
_entity_poly.pdbx_strand_id
1 'polypeptide(L)'
;MTAPGRRSSTFTRLLRHGFTDASAAERLLDSPELVPVRNDPVLLEALGATADPDLALRGLVHLLEAQPGPTARRELLDTLIAAKPLRDRLLGVLGASEALADHLARHAGDWRALVTYEPRDLHPGVEEFERGLAGADDPVSLRVAYRRCLLSIAARDVCGTIDVAETAAELADLATATLRAALRIAAAAAPEDAALCRLAVIAMGKCGGHELNYVSDVDVIFVGEPAEGADETRAVRAATRLASHLMRICSETTVEGSIWPVDANLRPEGRNGPLVRTLSSHVAYYQRWAKTWEFQALLKARPVAGDAALGAEYVAALQPLVWGAAERENFVADVQKMRRRVVENIPAAEVDRQLKLGPGGLRDVEFAVQLLQLVHGRADASLRSGTTLDALRALSAGGYVGRADATRLDEAYRFLRSLEHRIQLHRLRRTHLVPEDEADLRRIGRSLGLRTDPVGGLLREWRRHASVVRKLHEKLFYRPLLDAVAALAPGEARLSAEAARERLVALGYDDPAAALRHLEALASGVSRKAAIQRTLLPVLLGWFADSADPDAGLLNFRKVSDALGKTPWYLRLLRDEGAAAENLARVLSAGRLAPDLLMRAPEAVALLGDGEGAAGGGLAPRSRAALEQEILAAIRRADGAGQAVTAARGVRRRELFRTAAADIVGSYGTEAHSAEADQGALVDRVGSAVSDLTAATLAGTLRAVVREGWGDELPTRFAIIGMGRFGGHELGYGSDADVLFVHEPRDGVAEREAGEAANRVVSELRRLLQAPSADPPLIVDADLRPEGKSGPLVRTLKSYEAYYRRWSLVWESHALLRAEFVAGDEDLGRRFIELIDPLRYPARGLGDDAVRDIRRLKARMETERLPRGADPKLNAKLGPGGLSDVEWTVQLTQLRHGHEVAGLRTTRTRTALAAACAAGLISEEDAAILDEAWVLATRVRNAVMLVRGRAGDTFPSDSRELAAVGRYLGYGHGHAGDMLDAYRRTARRARGVVEDLFYT
;
A
#
# COMPACT_ATOMS: atom_id res chain seq x y z
N MET A 1 6.29 -65.37 14.58
CA MET A 1 5.30 -64.37 14.16
C MET A 1 4.13 -64.42 15.12
N THR A 2 4.13 -63.54 16.12
CA THR A 2 3.06 -63.39 17.12
C THR A 2 2.05 -62.36 16.64
N ALA A 3 0.77 -62.64 16.83
CA ALA A 3 -0.36 -61.83 16.37
C ALA A 3 -0.34 -60.39 16.94
N PRO A 4 -0.84 -59.37 16.21
CA PRO A 4 -0.97 -58.01 16.74
C PRO A 4 -2.02 -58.00 17.86
N GLY A 5 -1.61 -57.62 19.06
CA GLY A 5 -2.42 -57.65 20.28
C GLY A 5 -3.72 -56.82 20.17
N ARG A 6 -4.80 -57.36 20.73
CA ARG A 6 -6.06 -56.64 20.99
C ARG A 6 -5.76 -55.38 21.83
N ARG A 7 -6.09 -54.20 21.29
CA ARG A 7 -6.03 -52.91 22.01
C ARG A 7 -6.97 -52.94 23.24
N SER A 8 -6.55 -52.38 24.39
CA SER A 8 -7.33 -52.38 25.64
C SER A 8 -8.61 -51.53 25.53
N SER A 9 -9.63 -51.81 26.36
CA SER A 9 -10.85 -50.99 26.44
C SER A 9 -10.55 -49.54 26.88
N THR A 10 -9.51 -49.37 27.70
CA THR A 10 -9.02 -48.07 28.21
C THR A 10 -8.43 -47.23 27.09
N PHE A 11 -7.61 -47.83 26.21
CA PHE A 11 -7.04 -47.16 25.04
C PHE A 11 -8.13 -46.54 24.14
N THR A 12 -9.19 -47.30 23.85
CA THR A 12 -10.31 -46.83 23.03
C THR A 12 -11.09 -45.71 23.74
N ARG A 13 -11.25 -45.78 25.06
CA ARG A 13 -11.89 -44.74 25.87
C ARG A 13 -11.10 -43.42 25.80
N LEU A 14 -9.78 -43.48 25.95
CA LEU A 14 -8.90 -42.29 25.88
C LEU A 14 -8.99 -41.58 24.53
N LEU A 15 -8.96 -42.33 23.42
CA LEU A 15 -9.15 -41.74 22.08
C LEU A 15 -10.50 -41.02 21.94
N ARG A 16 -11.58 -41.58 22.50
CA ARG A 16 -12.91 -40.93 22.49
C ARG A 16 -12.95 -39.63 23.29
N HIS A 17 -12.14 -39.52 24.34
CA HIS A 17 -11.98 -38.29 25.13
C HIS A 17 -10.97 -37.31 24.51
N GLY A 18 -10.40 -37.61 23.34
CA GLY A 18 -9.60 -36.67 22.55
C GLY A 18 -8.10 -36.67 22.84
N PHE A 19 -7.60 -37.65 23.60
CA PHE A 19 -6.16 -37.90 23.78
C PHE A 19 -5.53 -38.31 22.44
N THR A 20 -4.37 -37.76 22.16
CA THR A 20 -3.59 -38.00 20.93
C THR A 20 -2.53 -39.09 21.13
N ASP A 21 -2.00 -39.25 22.36
CA ASP A 21 -1.12 -40.36 22.75
C ASP A 21 -1.77 -41.20 23.87
N ALA A 22 -2.79 -41.97 23.49
CA ALA A 22 -3.52 -42.84 24.41
C ALA A 22 -2.61 -43.86 25.13
N SER A 23 -1.47 -44.26 24.53
CA SER A 23 -0.51 -45.18 25.17
C SER A 23 0.27 -44.49 26.29
N ALA A 24 0.72 -43.25 26.09
CA ALA A 24 1.36 -42.46 27.13
C ALA A 24 0.38 -42.10 28.24
N ALA A 25 -0.85 -41.73 27.89
CA ALA A 25 -1.90 -41.45 28.85
C ALA A 25 -2.24 -42.67 29.74
N GLU A 26 -2.30 -43.88 29.18
CA GLU A 26 -2.49 -45.11 29.97
C GLU A 26 -1.35 -45.32 30.98
N ARG A 27 -0.09 -45.11 30.57
CA ARG A 27 1.07 -45.19 31.48
C ARG A 27 1.02 -44.16 32.61
N LEU A 28 0.59 -42.93 32.32
CA LEU A 28 0.46 -41.87 33.33
C LEU A 28 -0.68 -42.16 34.31
N LEU A 29 -1.81 -42.70 33.84
CA LEU A 29 -2.92 -43.10 34.69
C LEU A 29 -2.56 -44.28 35.62
N ASP A 30 -1.61 -45.12 35.22
CA ASP A 30 -1.07 -46.20 36.04
C ASP A 30 0.06 -45.76 36.99
N SER A 31 0.41 -44.46 37.03
CA SER A 31 1.39 -43.94 38.00
C SER A 31 0.85 -44.05 39.44
N PRO A 32 1.71 -44.28 40.44
CA PRO A 32 1.29 -44.43 41.85
C PRO A 32 0.39 -43.29 42.37
N GLU A 33 0.59 -42.08 41.84
CA GLU A 33 -0.15 -40.86 42.13
C GLU A 33 -1.62 -40.95 41.71
N LEU A 34 -1.91 -41.57 40.56
CA LEU A 34 -3.23 -41.58 39.93
C LEU A 34 -3.98 -42.90 40.04
N VAL A 35 -3.33 -44.00 40.46
CA VAL A 35 -3.99 -45.30 40.70
C VAL A 35 -5.33 -45.20 41.46
N PRO A 36 -5.49 -44.36 42.51
CA PRO A 36 -6.76 -44.25 43.23
C PRO A 36 -7.93 -43.73 42.38
N VAL A 37 -7.66 -42.93 41.36
CA VAL A 37 -8.67 -42.22 40.54
C VAL A 37 -8.60 -42.56 39.05
N ARG A 38 -7.73 -43.50 38.64
CA ARG A 38 -7.47 -43.82 37.21
C ARG A 38 -8.71 -44.25 36.40
N ASN A 39 -9.72 -44.79 37.09
CA ASN A 39 -10.98 -45.24 36.49
C ASN A 39 -12.16 -44.32 36.85
N ASP A 40 -11.90 -43.20 37.51
CA ASP A 40 -12.94 -42.24 37.86
C ASP A 40 -13.50 -41.59 36.57
N PRO A 41 -14.82 -41.72 36.31
CA PRO A 41 -15.42 -41.20 35.09
C PRO A 41 -15.43 -39.67 35.05
N VAL A 42 -15.53 -39.00 36.21
CA VAL A 42 -15.56 -37.54 36.32
C VAL A 42 -14.21 -36.95 35.94
N LEU A 43 -13.12 -37.58 36.36
CA LEU A 43 -11.76 -37.16 35.98
C LEU A 43 -11.53 -37.29 34.47
N LEU A 44 -11.87 -38.44 33.88
CA LEU A 44 -11.67 -38.68 32.44
C LEU A 44 -12.51 -37.76 31.56
N GLU A 45 -13.77 -37.50 31.95
CA GLU A 45 -14.64 -36.55 31.27
C GLU A 45 -14.05 -35.13 31.34
N ALA A 46 -13.60 -34.70 32.52
CA ALA A 46 -13.02 -33.38 32.71
C ALA A 46 -11.70 -33.20 31.94
N LEU A 47 -10.82 -34.20 31.93
CA LEU A 47 -9.60 -34.19 31.11
C LEU A 47 -9.92 -34.09 29.61
N GLY A 48 -10.89 -34.88 29.13
CA GLY A 48 -11.34 -34.81 27.74
C GLY A 48 -12.02 -33.50 27.37
N ALA A 49 -12.52 -32.76 28.36
CA ALA A 49 -13.07 -31.43 28.21
C ALA A 49 -12.00 -30.32 28.13
N THR A 50 -10.71 -30.60 28.32
CA THR A 50 -9.63 -29.60 28.20
C THR A 50 -9.22 -29.32 26.75
N ALA A 51 -8.42 -28.26 26.54
CA ALA A 51 -7.87 -27.92 25.22
C ALA A 51 -6.93 -29.01 24.70
N ASP A 52 -6.04 -29.51 25.55
CA ASP A 52 -5.15 -30.66 25.30
C ASP A 52 -5.18 -31.63 26.50
N PRO A 53 -5.90 -32.77 26.38
CA PRO A 53 -6.01 -33.77 27.44
C PRO A 53 -4.68 -34.41 27.83
N ASP A 54 -3.76 -34.61 26.87
CA ASP A 54 -2.45 -35.20 27.11
C ASP A 54 -1.56 -34.25 27.92
N LEU A 55 -1.63 -32.94 27.62
CA LEU A 55 -0.95 -31.90 28.41
C LEU A 55 -1.55 -31.77 29.81
N ALA A 56 -2.89 -31.76 29.93
CA ALA A 56 -3.58 -31.66 31.21
C ALA A 56 -3.22 -32.81 32.16
N LEU A 57 -3.20 -34.04 31.64
CA LEU A 57 -2.85 -35.23 32.41
C LEU A 57 -1.38 -35.19 32.87
N ARG A 58 -0.44 -34.82 31.98
CA ARG A 58 0.98 -34.67 32.36
C ARG A 58 1.18 -33.61 33.43
N GLY A 59 0.56 -32.45 33.27
CA GLY A 59 0.62 -31.36 34.25
C GLY A 59 0.03 -31.78 35.61
N LEU A 60 -1.05 -32.56 35.61
CA LEU A 60 -1.66 -33.07 36.83
C LEU A 60 -0.72 -34.05 37.57
N VAL A 61 -0.07 -34.97 36.84
CA VAL A 61 0.90 -35.91 37.42
C VAL A 61 2.06 -35.15 38.06
N HIS A 62 2.68 -34.20 37.34
CA HIS A 62 3.78 -33.41 37.88
C HIS A 62 3.37 -32.61 39.14
N LEU A 63 2.16 -32.05 39.18
CA LEU A 63 1.65 -31.37 40.37
C LEU A 63 1.45 -32.32 41.56
N LEU A 64 1.00 -33.56 41.31
CA LEU A 64 0.81 -34.59 42.35
C LEU A 64 2.14 -35.13 42.89
N GLU A 65 3.15 -35.26 42.03
CA GLU A 65 4.52 -35.62 42.39
C GLU A 65 5.17 -34.52 43.25
N ALA A 66 4.89 -33.25 42.96
CA ALA A 66 5.43 -32.09 43.68
C ALA A 66 4.77 -31.82 45.04
N GLN A 67 3.68 -32.51 45.40
CA GLN A 67 3.06 -32.33 46.71
C GLN A 67 4.00 -32.82 47.83
N PRO A 68 4.05 -32.13 49.00
CA PRO A 68 5.03 -32.39 50.06
C PRO A 68 4.87 -33.76 50.76
N GLY A 69 3.76 -34.47 50.52
CA GLY A 69 3.55 -35.82 51.04
C GLY A 69 2.19 -36.42 50.68
N PRO A 70 1.92 -37.66 51.09
CA PRO A 70 0.70 -38.40 50.72
C PRO A 70 -0.60 -37.72 51.13
N THR A 71 -0.62 -37.01 52.28
CA THR A 71 -1.82 -36.30 52.77
C THR A 71 -2.19 -35.14 51.86
N ALA A 72 -1.22 -34.30 51.48
CA ALA A 72 -1.44 -33.16 50.58
C ALA A 72 -1.85 -33.64 49.16
N ARG A 73 -1.26 -34.75 48.70
CA ARG A 73 -1.66 -35.41 47.44
C ARG A 73 -3.11 -35.85 47.48
N ARG A 74 -3.54 -36.49 48.58
CA ARG A 74 -4.93 -36.92 48.76
C ARG A 74 -5.88 -35.74 48.86
N GLU A 75 -5.53 -34.69 49.59
CA GLU A 75 -6.32 -33.45 49.67
C GLU A 75 -6.58 -32.87 48.27
N LEU A 76 -5.55 -32.75 47.44
CA LEU A 76 -5.68 -32.27 46.06
C LEU A 76 -6.60 -33.18 45.22
N LEU A 77 -6.40 -34.50 45.27
CA LEU A 77 -7.22 -35.45 44.51
C LEU A 77 -8.68 -35.44 44.96
N ASP A 78 -8.94 -35.51 46.26
CA ASP A 78 -10.29 -35.50 46.82
C ASP A 78 -11.00 -34.19 46.45
N THR A 79 -10.30 -33.05 46.52
CA THR A 79 -10.85 -31.76 46.11
C THR A 79 -11.09 -31.69 44.61
N LEU A 80 -10.19 -32.21 43.78
CA LEU A 80 -10.34 -32.27 42.32
C LEU A 80 -11.58 -33.09 41.92
N ILE A 81 -11.85 -34.21 42.58
CA ILE A 81 -13.02 -35.04 42.29
C ILE A 81 -14.30 -34.41 42.84
N ALA A 82 -14.29 -33.90 44.07
CA ALA A 82 -15.48 -33.38 44.73
C ALA A 82 -15.91 -31.99 44.21
N ALA A 83 -14.97 -31.09 43.93
CA ALA A 83 -15.26 -29.69 43.61
C ALA A 83 -15.14 -29.41 42.10
N LYS A 84 -16.27 -29.44 41.40
CA LYS A 84 -16.36 -29.11 39.96
C LYS A 84 -15.69 -27.78 39.58
N PRO A 85 -15.90 -26.66 40.31
CA PRO A 85 -15.27 -25.38 39.93
C PRO A 85 -13.75 -25.43 39.96
N LEU A 86 -13.15 -26.07 40.97
CA LEU A 86 -11.70 -26.26 41.03
C LEU A 86 -11.24 -27.16 39.88
N ARG A 87 -11.93 -28.28 39.66
CA ARG A 87 -11.59 -29.25 38.62
C ARG A 87 -11.51 -28.63 37.24
N ASP A 88 -12.55 -27.90 36.85
CA ASP A 88 -12.63 -27.30 35.52
C ASP A 88 -11.52 -26.25 35.33
N ARG A 89 -11.25 -25.44 36.36
CA ARG A 89 -10.20 -24.41 36.35
C ARG A 89 -8.80 -25.00 36.29
N LEU A 90 -8.49 -25.92 37.19
CA LEU A 90 -7.18 -26.54 37.29
C LEU A 90 -6.87 -27.31 36.02
N LEU A 91 -7.76 -28.22 35.60
CA LEU A 91 -7.54 -29.00 34.37
C LEU A 91 -7.60 -28.13 33.11
N GLY A 92 -8.46 -27.10 33.09
CA GLY A 92 -8.51 -26.12 32.00
C GLY A 92 -7.19 -25.40 31.78
N VAL A 93 -6.55 -24.92 32.87
CA VAL A 93 -5.22 -24.30 32.79
C VAL A 93 -4.17 -25.32 32.39
N LEU A 94 -4.13 -26.49 33.04
CA LEU A 94 -3.13 -27.52 32.75
C LEU A 94 -3.22 -28.00 31.29
N GLY A 95 -4.41 -28.04 30.70
CA GLY A 95 -4.59 -28.37 29.27
C GLY A 95 -4.35 -27.22 28.30
N ALA A 96 -4.16 -25.99 28.78
CA ALA A 96 -3.94 -24.81 27.95
C ALA A 96 -2.51 -24.27 28.05
N SER A 97 -1.84 -24.42 29.20
CA SER A 97 -0.55 -23.79 29.51
C SER A 97 0.45 -24.77 30.14
N GLU A 98 1.52 -25.04 29.42
CA GLU A 98 2.71 -25.74 29.90
C GLU A 98 3.42 -24.90 30.98
N ALA A 99 3.55 -23.59 30.75
CA ALA A 99 4.26 -22.70 31.65
C ALA A 99 3.58 -22.54 33.03
N LEU A 100 2.24 -22.53 33.09
CA LEU A 100 1.52 -22.49 34.37
C LEU A 100 1.50 -23.86 35.07
N ALA A 101 1.55 -24.96 34.32
CA ALA A 101 1.77 -26.29 34.89
C ALA A 101 3.15 -26.39 35.56
N ASP A 102 4.20 -25.87 34.92
CA ASP A 102 5.55 -25.81 35.51
C ASP A 102 5.61 -24.92 36.76
N HIS A 103 4.86 -23.81 36.77
CA HIS A 103 4.73 -22.97 37.96
C HIS A 103 4.06 -23.73 39.11
N LEU A 104 2.96 -24.46 38.83
CA LEU A 104 2.28 -25.28 39.82
C LEU A 104 3.15 -26.45 40.31
N ALA A 105 3.99 -27.04 39.48
CA ALA A 105 4.94 -28.06 39.91
C ALA A 105 6.03 -27.49 40.84
N ARG A 106 6.50 -26.25 40.60
CA ARG A 106 7.47 -25.57 41.47
C ARG A 106 6.85 -25.04 42.77
N HIS A 107 5.63 -24.52 42.69
CA HIS A 107 4.88 -23.89 43.78
C HIS A 107 3.58 -24.67 44.03
N ALA A 108 3.72 -25.92 44.45
CA ALA A 108 2.65 -26.90 44.55
C ALA A 108 1.50 -26.54 45.51
N GLY A 109 1.61 -25.46 46.29
CA GLY A 109 0.51 -24.92 47.09
C GLY A 109 -0.43 -23.99 46.34
N ASP A 110 -0.01 -23.46 45.19
CA ASP A 110 -0.71 -22.36 44.50
C ASP A 110 -1.98 -22.81 43.78
N TRP A 111 -2.23 -24.11 43.62
CA TRP A 111 -3.54 -24.62 43.15
C TRP A 111 -4.68 -24.18 44.09
N ARG A 112 -4.39 -23.89 45.36
CA ARG A 112 -5.37 -23.35 46.32
C ARG A 112 -5.91 -21.99 45.91
N ALA A 113 -5.18 -21.22 45.10
CA ALA A 113 -5.69 -19.97 44.52
C ALA A 113 -6.89 -20.19 43.58
N LEU A 114 -7.11 -21.43 43.11
CA LEU A 114 -8.23 -21.80 42.26
C LEU A 114 -9.45 -22.35 43.03
N VAL A 115 -9.32 -22.53 44.36
CA VAL A 115 -10.34 -23.14 45.24
C VAL A 115 -11.45 -22.14 45.61
N THR A 116 -11.08 -20.95 46.08
CA THR A 116 -12.02 -20.01 46.72
C THR A 116 -12.79 -19.18 45.71
N TYR A 117 -14.07 -18.89 46.00
CA TYR A 117 -14.94 -18.06 45.17
C TYR A 117 -15.99 -17.31 46.00
N GLU A 118 -15.87 -15.98 46.12
CA GLU A 118 -17.01 -15.08 46.28
C GLU A 118 -17.31 -14.34 44.96
N PRO A 119 -18.53 -13.83 44.71
CA PRO A 119 -18.85 -13.11 43.48
C PRO A 119 -17.98 -11.88 43.20
N ARG A 120 -17.40 -11.28 44.24
CA ARG A 120 -16.42 -10.18 44.12
C ARG A 120 -15.05 -10.64 43.62
N ASP A 121 -14.73 -11.93 43.75
CA ASP A 121 -13.47 -12.53 43.27
C ASP A 121 -13.53 -12.92 41.78
N LEU A 122 -14.69 -12.75 41.13
CA LEU A 122 -14.88 -12.99 39.69
C LEU A 122 -14.14 -11.97 38.82
N HIS A 123 -14.03 -10.73 39.28
CA HIS A 123 -13.41 -9.62 38.56
C HIS A 123 -12.51 -8.81 39.49
N PRO A 124 -11.33 -9.34 39.86
CA PRO A 124 -10.38 -8.62 40.70
C PRO A 124 -9.91 -7.32 40.04
N GLY A 125 -9.94 -6.22 40.79
CA GLY A 125 -9.32 -4.97 40.38
C GLY A 125 -7.89 -4.85 40.91
N VAL A 126 -7.33 -3.65 40.77
CA VAL A 126 -5.96 -3.33 41.23
C VAL A 126 -5.78 -3.63 42.73
N GLU A 127 -6.76 -3.32 43.57
CA GLU A 127 -6.67 -3.52 45.03
C GLU A 127 -6.59 -5.02 45.42
N GLU A 128 -7.36 -5.88 44.75
CA GLU A 128 -7.29 -7.34 44.94
C GLU A 128 -5.92 -7.88 44.55
N PHE A 129 -5.38 -7.43 43.42
CA PHE A 129 -4.06 -7.84 42.97
C PHE A 129 -2.96 -7.32 43.90
N GLU A 130 -3.06 -6.08 44.38
CA GLU A 130 -2.12 -5.54 45.39
C GLU A 130 -2.13 -6.39 46.67
N ARG A 131 -3.30 -6.81 47.14
CA ARG A 131 -3.40 -7.75 48.27
C ARG A 131 -2.72 -9.10 47.96
N GLY A 132 -2.89 -9.61 46.74
CA GLY A 132 -2.21 -10.83 46.28
C GLY A 132 -0.68 -10.71 46.21
N LEU A 133 -0.17 -9.50 45.97
CA LEU A 133 1.26 -9.18 45.86
C LEU A 133 1.86 -8.64 47.17
N ALA A 134 1.06 -8.40 48.22
CA ALA A 134 1.48 -7.65 49.41
C ALA A 134 2.67 -8.28 50.15
N GLY A 135 2.80 -9.61 50.12
CA GLY A 135 3.90 -10.35 50.76
C GLY A 135 5.19 -10.45 49.93
N ALA A 136 5.26 -9.78 48.78
CA ALA A 136 6.46 -9.76 47.95
C ALA A 136 7.36 -8.57 48.29
N ASP A 137 8.55 -8.82 48.82
CA ASP A 137 9.51 -7.77 49.23
C ASP A 137 10.79 -7.76 48.39
N ASP A 138 10.91 -8.70 47.45
CA ASP A 138 12.05 -8.84 46.56
C ASP A 138 11.61 -9.30 45.16
N PRO A 139 12.50 -9.21 44.14
CA PRO A 139 12.16 -9.60 42.78
C PRO A 139 11.68 -11.05 42.62
N VAL A 140 12.19 -12.01 43.40
CA VAL A 140 11.80 -13.43 43.32
C VAL A 140 10.39 -13.62 43.87
N SER A 141 10.12 -13.14 45.09
CA SER A 141 8.78 -13.25 45.70
C SER A 141 7.70 -12.55 44.88
N LEU A 142 8.03 -11.42 44.23
CA LEU A 142 7.11 -10.71 43.33
C LEU A 142 6.73 -11.54 42.10
N ARG A 143 7.68 -12.28 41.50
CA ARG A 143 7.43 -13.17 40.35
C ARG A 143 6.52 -14.33 40.72
N VAL A 144 6.72 -14.93 41.89
CA VAL A 144 5.86 -16.03 42.39
C VAL A 144 4.44 -15.52 42.59
N ALA A 145 4.27 -14.39 43.29
CA ALA A 145 2.97 -13.80 43.54
C ALA A 145 2.27 -13.36 42.24
N TYR A 146 3.00 -12.76 41.30
CA TYR A 146 2.48 -12.42 39.96
C TYR A 146 1.95 -13.65 39.21
N ARG A 147 2.72 -14.75 39.17
CA ARG A 147 2.30 -15.98 38.49
C ARG A 147 1.08 -16.63 39.14
N ARG A 148 0.96 -16.55 40.46
CA ARG A 148 -0.23 -17.01 41.18
C ARG A 148 -1.47 -16.20 40.80
N CYS A 149 -1.36 -14.88 40.68
CA CYS A 149 -2.45 -14.05 40.19
C CYS A 149 -2.78 -14.33 38.71
N LEU A 150 -1.75 -14.49 37.87
CA LEU A 150 -1.89 -14.84 36.46
C LEU A 150 -2.60 -16.19 36.25
N LEU A 151 -2.31 -17.17 37.12
CA LEU A 151 -2.96 -18.48 37.15
C LEU A 151 -4.48 -18.34 37.33
N SER A 152 -4.93 -17.48 38.24
CA SER A 152 -6.35 -17.23 38.47
C SER A 152 -7.03 -16.54 37.28
N ILE A 153 -6.35 -15.58 36.62
CA ILE A 153 -6.85 -14.94 35.38
C ILE A 153 -6.96 -15.99 34.27
N ALA A 154 -5.91 -16.81 34.06
CA ALA A 154 -5.90 -17.87 33.07
C ALA A 154 -7.02 -18.89 33.27
N ALA A 155 -7.27 -19.28 34.52
CA ALA A 155 -8.37 -20.19 34.85
C ALA A 155 -9.74 -19.63 34.45
N ARG A 156 -10.00 -18.35 34.70
CA ARG A 156 -11.27 -17.70 34.31
C ARG A 156 -11.42 -17.59 32.79
N ASP A 157 -10.35 -17.19 32.10
CA ASP A 157 -10.34 -17.02 30.65
C ASP A 157 -10.55 -18.37 29.93
N VAL A 158 -9.78 -19.42 30.27
CA VAL A 158 -9.88 -20.72 29.58
C VAL A 158 -11.18 -21.48 29.89
N CYS A 159 -11.81 -21.20 31.03
CA CYS A 159 -13.12 -21.74 31.38
C CYS A 159 -14.29 -20.90 30.83
N GLY A 160 -14.03 -19.75 30.21
CA GLY A 160 -15.06 -18.87 29.65
C GLY A 160 -15.95 -18.21 30.70
N THR A 161 -15.46 -18.01 31.92
CA THR A 161 -16.22 -17.29 32.97
C THR A 161 -16.12 -15.77 32.82
N ILE A 162 -15.12 -15.29 32.08
CA ILE A 162 -14.93 -13.90 31.68
C ILE A 162 -14.66 -13.85 30.17
N ASP A 163 -14.96 -12.73 29.54
CA ASP A 163 -14.64 -12.50 28.14
C ASP A 163 -13.20 -11.98 27.95
N VAL A 164 -12.78 -11.82 26.70
CA VAL A 164 -11.41 -11.39 26.38
C VAL A 164 -11.11 -9.94 26.76
N ALA A 165 -12.11 -9.06 26.76
CA ALA A 165 -11.94 -7.66 27.16
C ALA A 165 -11.76 -7.57 28.68
N GLU A 166 -12.55 -8.34 29.44
CA GLU A 166 -12.41 -8.48 30.89
C GLU A 166 -11.05 -9.09 31.25
N THR A 167 -10.64 -10.15 30.56
CA THR A 167 -9.31 -10.75 30.73
C THR A 167 -8.19 -9.73 30.50
N ALA A 168 -8.30 -8.93 29.44
CA ALA A 168 -7.29 -7.94 29.09
C ALA A 168 -7.20 -6.79 30.11
N ALA A 169 -8.35 -6.39 30.68
CA ALA A 169 -8.42 -5.41 31.75
C ALA A 169 -7.80 -5.95 33.04
N GLU A 170 -8.13 -7.18 33.46
CA GLU A 170 -7.53 -7.83 34.63
C GLU A 170 -6.02 -7.99 34.50
N LEU A 171 -5.51 -8.34 33.31
CA LEU A 171 -4.07 -8.39 33.04
C LEU A 171 -3.41 -7.02 33.21
N ALA A 172 -4.05 -5.95 32.76
CA ALA A 172 -3.58 -4.58 32.90
C ALA A 172 -3.65 -4.06 34.35
N ASP A 173 -4.63 -4.49 35.13
CA ASP A 173 -4.72 -4.19 36.55
C ASP A 173 -3.68 -4.98 37.37
N LEU A 174 -3.43 -6.24 37.03
CA LEU A 174 -2.32 -7.00 37.59
C LEU A 174 -0.96 -6.36 37.25
N ALA A 175 -0.78 -5.87 36.01
CA ALA A 175 0.42 -5.13 35.64
C ALA A 175 0.56 -3.83 36.45
N THR A 176 -0.55 -3.12 36.69
CA THR A 176 -0.60 -1.92 37.55
C THR A 176 -0.14 -2.23 38.97
N ALA A 177 -0.72 -3.26 39.60
CA ALA A 177 -0.34 -3.70 40.94
C ALA A 177 1.15 -4.14 40.99
N THR A 178 1.63 -4.80 39.94
CA THR A 178 3.03 -5.23 39.82
C THR A 178 3.99 -4.05 39.71
N LEU A 179 3.67 -3.02 38.93
CA LEU A 179 4.46 -1.79 38.83
C LEU A 179 4.53 -1.05 40.16
N ARG A 180 3.42 -0.99 40.91
CA ARG A 180 3.39 -0.38 42.24
C ARG A 180 4.22 -1.16 43.26
N ALA A 181 4.14 -2.49 43.25
CA ALA A 181 4.97 -3.34 44.09
C ALA A 181 6.47 -3.19 43.74
N ALA A 182 6.82 -3.18 42.46
CA ALA A 182 8.19 -2.96 42.00
C ALA A 182 8.71 -1.57 42.38
N LEU A 183 7.88 -0.53 42.29
CA LEU A 183 8.25 0.82 42.75
C LEU A 183 8.49 0.86 44.25
N ARG A 184 7.65 0.19 45.05
CA ARG A 184 7.81 0.06 46.51
C ARG A 184 9.13 -0.61 46.85
N ILE A 185 9.47 -1.72 46.19
CA ILE A 185 10.75 -2.42 46.39
C ILE A 185 11.93 -1.51 46.01
N ALA A 186 11.83 -0.80 44.87
CA ALA A 186 12.87 0.13 44.44
C ALA A 186 13.07 1.30 45.42
N ALA A 187 11.99 1.87 45.95
CA ALA A 187 12.01 2.95 46.92
C ALA A 187 12.54 2.50 48.29
N ALA A 188 12.17 1.30 48.75
CA ALA A 188 12.68 0.71 49.99
C ALA A 188 14.20 0.49 49.93
N ALA A 189 14.72 0.13 48.74
CA ALA A 189 16.15 -0.04 48.52
C ALA A 189 16.92 1.29 48.38
N ALA A 190 16.24 2.41 48.09
CA ALA A 190 16.83 3.73 47.89
C ALA A 190 15.96 4.85 48.53
N PRO A 191 15.82 4.87 49.86
CA PRO A 191 14.90 5.79 50.56
C PRO A 191 15.30 7.26 50.39
N GLU A 192 16.60 7.57 50.29
CA GLU A 192 17.08 8.94 50.03
C GLU A 192 16.63 9.45 48.66
N ASP A 193 16.65 8.59 47.64
CA ASP A 193 16.16 8.95 46.30
C ASP A 193 14.65 9.16 46.31
N ALA A 194 13.91 8.29 47.01
CA ALA A 194 12.47 8.41 47.14
C ALA A 194 12.03 9.69 47.86
N ALA A 195 12.82 10.20 48.80
CA ALA A 195 12.52 11.44 49.52
C ALA A 195 12.78 12.71 48.67
N LEU A 196 13.61 12.63 47.62
CA LEU A 196 14.03 13.79 46.83
C LEU A 196 13.08 14.12 45.66
N CYS A 197 12.22 13.20 45.24
CA CYS A 197 11.39 13.38 44.04
C CYS A 197 9.99 12.78 44.17
N ARG A 198 9.06 13.38 43.42
CA ARG A 198 7.77 12.80 43.05
C ARG A 198 7.94 12.13 41.69
N LEU A 199 7.75 10.82 41.60
CA LEU A 199 7.81 10.06 40.35
C LEU A 199 6.42 9.51 40.03
N ALA A 200 5.93 9.72 38.81
CA ALA A 200 4.73 9.04 38.30
C ALA A 200 5.05 8.19 37.06
N VAL A 201 4.37 7.06 36.97
CA VAL A 201 4.45 6.09 35.87
C VAL A 201 3.15 6.13 35.09
N ILE A 202 3.25 6.49 33.82
CA ILE A 202 2.11 6.59 32.90
C ILE A 202 2.14 5.37 31.99
N ALA A 203 1.19 4.45 32.15
CA ALA A 203 1.01 3.35 31.22
C ALA A 203 0.54 3.89 29.87
N MET A 204 1.07 3.29 28.82
CA MET A 204 0.78 3.60 27.43
C MET A 204 0.29 2.33 26.72
N GLY A 205 -0.05 2.46 25.44
CA GLY A 205 -0.36 1.31 24.59
C GLY A 205 -1.43 0.40 25.19
N LYS A 206 -1.21 -0.91 25.15
CA LYS A 206 -2.18 -1.90 25.64
C LYS A 206 -2.43 -1.83 27.14
N CYS A 207 -1.41 -1.55 27.95
CA CYS A 207 -1.58 -1.44 29.41
C CYS A 207 -2.41 -0.21 29.79
N GLY A 208 -2.16 0.90 29.11
CA GLY A 208 -2.88 2.14 29.33
C GLY A 208 -4.35 2.07 28.92
N GLY A 209 -4.66 1.35 27.83
CA GLY A 209 -6.03 1.15 27.34
C GLY A 209 -6.74 -0.11 27.84
N HIS A 210 -6.26 -0.77 28.91
CA HIS A 210 -6.87 -1.99 29.47
C HIS A 210 -7.04 -3.14 28.44
N GLU A 211 -6.05 -3.30 27.57
CA GLU A 211 -6.03 -4.25 26.44
C GLU A 211 -4.81 -5.18 26.45
N LEU A 212 -4.26 -5.51 27.63
CA LEU A 212 -3.10 -6.39 27.71
C LEU A 212 -3.42 -7.82 27.25
N ASN A 213 -2.40 -8.47 26.69
CA ASN A 213 -2.39 -9.92 26.47
C ASN A 213 -1.36 -10.58 27.41
N TYR A 214 -1.43 -11.91 27.56
CA TYR A 214 -0.62 -12.67 28.53
C TYR A 214 0.88 -12.39 28.49
N VAL A 215 1.43 -12.08 27.30
CA VAL A 215 2.85 -11.84 27.12
C VAL A 215 3.04 -10.52 26.37
N SER A 216 2.76 -9.44 27.09
CA SER A 216 2.95 -8.07 26.62
C SER A 216 4.14 -7.41 27.29
N ASP A 217 4.90 -6.66 26.51
CA ASP A 217 5.70 -5.56 27.05
C ASP A 217 4.73 -4.53 27.66
N VAL A 218 5.10 -3.92 28.77
CA VAL A 218 4.30 -2.84 29.38
C VAL A 218 4.93 -1.52 29.03
N ASP A 219 4.32 -0.84 28.07
CA ASP A 219 4.74 0.47 27.60
C ASP A 219 4.46 1.53 28.68
N VAL A 220 5.48 2.33 29.04
CA VAL A 220 5.36 3.39 30.05
C VAL A 220 6.08 4.68 29.65
N ILE A 221 5.65 5.78 30.26
CA ILE A 221 6.40 7.04 30.31
C ILE A 221 6.59 7.41 31.78
N PHE A 222 7.79 7.88 32.13
CA PHE A 222 8.09 8.38 33.46
C PHE A 222 8.09 9.91 33.48
N VAL A 223 7.43 10.49 34.47
CA VAL A 223 7.46 11.92 34.77
C VAL A 223 7.93 12.12 36.21
N GLY A 224 8.89 13.02 36.41
CA GLY A 224 9.48 13.26 37.72
C GLY A 224 9.55 14.75 38.04
N GLU A 225 9.13 15.13 39.24
CA GLU A 225 9.20 16.48 39.78
C GLU A 225 9.96 16.49 41.12
N PRO A 226 10.57 17.61 41.53
CA PRO A 226 11.18 17.71 42.85
C PRO A 226 10.15 17.55 43.97
N ALA A 227 10.56 16.86 45.04
CA ALA A 227 9.84 16.95 46.32
C ALA A 227 9.93 18.38 46.86
N GLU A 228 9.05 18.75 47.79
CA GLU A 228 9.02 20.09 48.36
C GLU A 228 10.39 20.47 48.96
N GLY A 229 10.99 21.56 48.46
CA GLY A 229 12.32 22.03 48.88
C GLY A 229 13.52 21.30 48.27
N ALA A 230 13.31 20.32 47.38
CA ALA A 230 14.39 19.62 46.67
C ALA A 230 14.83 20.35 45.39
N ASP A 231 16.11 20.21 45.02
CA ASP A 231 16.65 20.69 43.74
C ASP A 231 16.15 19.83 42.57
N GLU A 232 15.68 20.47 41.49
CA GLU A 232 15.11 19.78 40.32
C GLU A 232 16.10 18.81 39.67
N THR A 233 17.37 19.20 39.52
CA THR A 233 18.38 18.33 38.86
C THR A 233 18.66 17.08 39.69
N ARG A 234 18.77 17.24 41.02
CA ARG A 234 18.93 16.11 41.94
C ARG A 234 17.70 15.21 41.97
N ALA A 235 16.51 15.80 41.98
CA ALA A 235 15.24 15.07 41.96
C ALA A 235 15.06 14.24 40.69
N VAL A 236 15.32 14.81 39.50
CA VAL A 236 15.21 14.08 38.22
C VAL A 236 16.22 12.93 38.15
N ARG A 237 17.43 13.09 38.70
CA ARG A 237 18.41 11.99 38.81
C ARG A 237 17.94 10.89 39.76
N ALA A 238 17.36 11.24 40.91
CA ALA A 238 16.77 10.29 41.85
C ALA A 238 15.60 9.52 41.21
N ALA A 239 14.67 10.24 40.58
CA ALA A 239 13.55 9.67 39.82
C ALA A 239 14.03 8.72 38.71
N THR A 240 15.11 9.07 38.00
CA THR A 240 15.71 8.22 36.97
C THR A 240 16.28 6.92 37.54
N ARG A 241 16.93 6.97 38.71
CA ARG A 241 17.44 5.77 39.39
C ARG A 241 16.29 4.87 39.85
N LEU A 242 15.25 5.44 40.45
CA LEU A 242 14.05 4.71 40.87
C LEU A 242 13.33 4.05 39.68
N ALA A 243 13.10 4.79 38.60
CA ALA A 243 12.50 4.27 37.37
C ALA A 243 13.33 3.13 36.78
N SER A 244 14.65 3.30 36.68
CA SER A 244 15.55 2.26 36.17
C SER A 244 15.54 1.00 37.05
N HIS A 245 15.48 1.17 38.37
CA HIS A 245 15.42 0.05 39.32
C HIS A 245 14.09 -0.70 39.20
N LEU A 246 12.96 0.02 39.14
CA LEU A 246 11.64 -0.57 38.88
C LEU A 246 11.64 -1.39 37.59
N MET A 247 12.16 -0.82 36.49
CA MET A 247 12.26 -1.52 35.20
C MET A 247 13.06 -2.82 35.33
N ARG A 248 14.18 -2.78 36.06
CA ARG A 248 15.02 -3.94 36.33
C ARG A 248 14.29 -5.01 37.14
N ILE A 249 13.58 -4.64 38.20
CA ILE A 249 12.82 -5.58 39.05
C ILE A 249 11.84 -6.41 38.22
N CYS A 250 11.13 -5.80 37.27
CA CYS A 250 10.20 -6.52 36.38
C CYS A 250 10.89 -7.36 35.30
N SER A 251 11.99 -6.83 34.73
CA SER A 251 12.59 -7.36 33.49
C SER A 251 13.74 -8.35 33.71
N GLU A 252 14.41 -8.34 34.88
CA GLU A 252 15.54 -9.23 35.14
C GLU A 252 15.14 -10.71 35.15
N THR A 253 16.07 -11.62 34.85
CA THR A 253 15.80 -13.06 34.92
C THR A 253 16.28 -13.58 36.27
N THR A 254 15.37 -14.10 37.09
CA THR A 254 15.70 -14.75 38.37
C THR A 254 15.56 -16.27 38.23
N VAL A 255 15.71 -17.00 39.34
CA VAL A 255 15.36 -18.43 39.42
C VAL A 255 13.89 -18.71 39.05
N GLU A 256 13.03 -17.71 39.15
CA GLU A 256 11.64 -17.76 38.71
C GLU A 256 11.45 -17.17 37.30
N GLY A 257 12.49 -16.94 36.51
CA GLY A 257 12.39 -16.31 35.19
C GLY A 257 12.14 -14.81 35.26
N SER A 258 11.49 -14.23 34.25
CA SER A 258 11.09 -12.81 34.19
C SER A 258 9.57 -12.64 34.30
N ILE A 259 9.11 -11.44 34.68
CA ILE A 259 7.69 -11.07 34.62
C ILE A 259 7.35 -10.68 33.17
N TRP A 260 7.78 -9.48 32.77
CA TRP A 260 7.74 -8.95 31.40
C TRP A 260 8.65 -7.71 31.33
N PRO A 261 9.12 -7.30 30.14
CA PRO A 261 9.91 -6.09 29.99
C PRO A 261 9.03 -4.83 30.15
N VAL A 262 9.53 -3.86 30.91
CA VAL A 262 8.97 -2.50 30.94
C VAL A 262 9.57 -1.72 29.77
N ASP A 263 8.76 -1.24 28.83
CA ASP A 263 9.24 -0.50 27.65
C ASP A 263 8.97 1.01 27.80
N ALA A 264 10.03 1.82 27.85
CA ALA A 264 9.93 3.28 27.92
C ALA A 264 10.14 3.99 26.56
N ASN A 265 10.06 3.27 25.43
CA ASN A 265 10.44 3.79 24.10
C ASN A 265 9.40 4.74 23.47
N LEU A 266 8.21 4.85 24.07
CA LEU A 266 7.20 5.84 23.67
C LEU A 266 7.43 7.23 24.28
N ARG A 267 8.49 7.41 25.09
CA ARG A 267 8.88 8.73 25.63
C ARG A 267 9.44 9.64 24.53
N PRO A 268 9.47 10.98 24.75
CA PRO A 268 10.11 11.92 23.84
C PRO A 268 11.51 11.49 23.39
N GLU A 269 11.76 11.53 22.08
CA GLU A 269 13.01 11.06 21.41
C GLU A 269 13.29 9.55 21.54
N GLY A 270 12.34 8.77 22.06
CA GLY A 270 12.43 7.33 22.21
C GLY A 270 13.66 6.90 23.00
N ARG A 271 14.39 5.88 22.49
CA ARG A 271 15.62 5.35 23.13
C ARG A 271 16.71 6.41 23.34
N ASN A 272 16.74 7.44 22.50
CA ASN A 272 17.77 8.48 22.54
C ASN A 272 17.43 9.61 23.53
N GLY A 273 16.20 9.66 24.04
CA GLY A 273 15.78 10.64 25.03
C GLY A 273 16.06 10.21 26.47
N PRO A 274 16.08 11.17 27.42
CA PRO A 274 16.20 10.89 28.84
C PRO A 274 15.03 10.01 29.32
N LEU A 275 15.31 9.09 30.26
CA LEU A 275 14.31 8.14 30.77
C LEU A 275 13.18 8.85 31.53
N VAL A 276 13.53 9.86 32.33
CA VAL A 276 12.61 10.68 33.11
C VAL A 276 12.77 12.14 32.71
N ARG A 277 11.65 12.84 32.58
CA ARG A 277 11.59 14.30 32.34
C ARG A 277 10.60 14.92 33.32
N THR A 278 10.75 16.22 33.57
CA THR A 278 9.72 17.04 34.23
C THR A 278 8.48 17.15 33.36
N LEU A 279 7.34 17.48 33.97
CA LEU A 279 6.09 17.69 33.25
C LEU A 279 6.24 18.84 32.24
N SER A 280 6.88 19.93 32.66
CA SER A 280 7.13 21.09 31.80
C SER A 280 7.97 20.72 30.57
N SER A 281 8.98 19.86 30.72
CA SER A 281 9.81 19.36 29.62
C SER A 281 9.01 18.48 28.65
N HIS A 282 8.13 17.60 29.15
CA HIS A 282 7.23 16.81 28.30
C HIS A 282 6.28 17.72 27.50
N VAL A 283 5.61 18.68 28.14
CA VAL A 283 4.69 19.62 27.48
C VAL A 283 5.39 20.41 26.38
N ALA A 284 6.58 20.96 26.68
CA ALA A 284 7.37 21.70 25.69
C ALA A 284 7.74 20.83 24.48
N TYR A 285 7.99 19.54 24.70
CA TYR A 285 8.30 18.61 23.62
C TYR A 285 7.11 18.37 22.70
N TYR A 286 5.96 18.00 23.27
CA TYR A 286 4.77 17.67 22.50
C TYR A 286 4.22 18.87 21.72
N GLN A 287 4.40 20.09 22.23
CA GLN A 287 4.01 21.32 21.51
C GLN A 287 4.87 21.61 20.27
N ARG A 288 6.16 21.24 20.27
CA ARG A 288 7.12 21.71 19.26
C ARG A 288 7.60 20.63 18.30
N TRP A 289 7.87 19.42 18.78
CA TRP A 289 8.63 18.42 18.02
C TRP A 289 7.89 17.10 17.79
N ALA A 290 6.84 16.82 18.55
CA ALA A 290 6.13 15.55 18.45
C ALA A 290 5.55 15.29 17.06
N LYS A 291 5.62 14.02 16.65
CA LYS A 291 5.02 13.50 15.42
C LYS A 291 3.60 13.04 15.66
N THR A 292 2.83 12.98 14.58
CA THR A 292 1.40 12.59 14.60
C THR A 292 1.13 11.27 15.32
N TRP A 293 1.99 10.26 15.12
CA TRP A 293 1.84 8.94 15.73
C TRP A 293 1.96 8.95 17.26
N GLU A 294 2.69 9.92 17.83
CA GLU A 294 2.89 10.03 19.27
C GLU A 294 1.58 10.40 19.98
N PHE A 295 0.76 11.26 19.35
CA PHE A 295 -0.58 11.58 19.84
C PHE A 295 -1.53 10.38 19.77
N GLN A 296 -1.40 9.51 18.76
CA GLN A 296 -2.16 8.25 18.73
C GLN A 296 -1.78 7.34 19.90
N ALA A 297 -0.51 7.29 20.28
CA ALA A 297 -0.07 6.52 21.45
C ALA A 297 -0.62 7.12 22.76
N LEU A 298 -0.61 8.44 22.89
CA LEU A 298 -1.10 9.17 24.05
C LEU A 298 -2.61 9.05 24.29
N LEU A 299 -3.41 8.60 23.32
CA LEU A 299 -4.83 8.26 23.52
C LEU A 299 -5.04 7.31 24.70
N LYS A 300 -4.06 6.43 24.93
CA LYS A 300 -4.12 5.39 25.96
C LYS A 300 -3.34 5.76 27.23
N ALA A 301 -2.90 7.01 27.39
CA ALA A 301 -2.12 7.42 28.56
C ALA A 301 -2.93 7.30 29.85
N ARG A 302 -2.47 6.47 30.81
CA ARG A 302 -3.13 6.24 32.10
C ARG A 302 -2.10 6.20 33.25
N PRO A 303 -2.23 7.01 34.31
CA PRO A 303 -1.37 6.90 35.48
C PRO A 303 -1.59 5.56 36.20
N VAL A 304 -0.52 4.82 36.46
CA VAL A 304 -0.62 3.46 37.04
C VAL A 304 0.19 3.28 38.32
N ALA A 305 1.32 3.97 38.50
CA ALA A 305 2.13 3.87 39.71
C ALA A 305 2.81 5.20 40.06
N GLY A 306 3.25 5.34 41.32
CA GLY A 306 3.93 6.54 41.81
C GLY A 306 2.98 7.63 42.33
N ASP A 307 3.38 8.89 42.18
CA ASP A 307 2.64 10.06 42.64
C ASP A 307 1.36 10.28 41.80
N ALA A 308 0.21 10.05 42.42
CA ALA A 308 -1.09 10.10 41.75
C ALA A 308 -1.45 11.52 41.25
N ALA A 309 -1.07 12.56 42.00
CA ALA A 309 -1.35 13.95 41.64
C ALA A 309 -0.56 14.35 40.39
N LEU A 310 0.74 14.04 40.35
CA LEU A 310 1.61 14.31 39.20
C LEU A 310 1.15 13.53 37.95
N GLY A 311 0.69 12.29 38.14
CA GLY A 311 0.09 11.51 37.04
C GLY A 311 -1.16 12.16 36.47
N ALA A 312 -2.05 12.68 37.32
CA ALA A 312 -3.25 13.40 36.89
C ALA A 312 -2.90 14.73 36.18
N GLU A 313 -1.92 15.48 36.71
CA GLU A 313 -1.39 16.70 36.09
C GLU A 313 -0.83 16.43 34.68
N TYR A 314 -0.10 15.31 34.50
CA TYR A 314 0.44 14.89 33.20
C TYR A 314 -0.66 14.66 32.16
N VAL A 315 -1.68 13.87 32.51
CA VAL A 315 -2.81 13.61 31.60
C VAL A 315 -3.56 14.89 31.28
N ALA A 316 -3.87 15.71 32.30
CA ALA A 316 -4.58 16.98 32.10
C ALA A 316 -3.82 17.94 31.17
N ALA A 317 -2.49 18.00 31.27
CA ALA A 317 -1.67 18.86 30.43
C ALA A 317 -1.58 18.40 28.97
N LEU A 318 -1.55 17.08 28.71
CA LEU A 318 -1.37 16.54 27.35
C LEU A 318 -2.68 16.29 26.60
N GLN A 319 -3.80 16.05 27.31
CA GLN A 319 -5.10 15.79 26.69
C GLN A 319 -5.50 16.85 25.64
N PRO A 320 -5.38 18.17 25.88
CA PRO A 320 -5.68 19.17 24.86
C PRO A 320 -4.83 19.03 23.59
N LEU A 321 -3.56 18.64 23.72
CA LEU A 321 -2.66 18.44 22.58
C LEU A 321 -3.02 17.19 21.78
N VAL A 322 -3.45 16.12 22.45
CA VAL A 322 -3.90 14.87 21.82
C VAL A 322 -5.13 15.13 20.95
N TRP A 323 -6.15 15.80 21.49
CA TRP A 323 -7.40 16.04 20.75
C TRP A 323 -7.33 17.20 19.75
N GLY A 324 -6.30 18.05 19.83
CA GLY A 324 -5.96 19.03 18.80
C GLY A 324 -5.07 18.48 17.68
N ALA A 325 -4.54 17.27 17.81
CA ALA A 325 -3.54 16.73 16.86
C ALA A 325 -4.07 16.57 15.43
N ALA A 326 -5.38 16.38 15.26
CA ALA A 326 -6.02 16.23 13.95
C ALA A 326 -5.99 17.52 13.10
N GLU A 327 -5.72 18.68 13.70
CA GLU A 327 -5.62 19.98 12.99
C GLU A 327 -4.27 20.18 12.29
N ARG A 328 -3.32 19.27 12.51
CA ARG A 328 -1.98 19.35 11.91
C ARG A 328 -2.05 19.03 10.42
N GLU A 329 -1.25 19.77 9.63
CA GLU A 329 -1.10 19.51 8.20
C GLU A 329 -0.67 18.05 7.96
N ASN A 330 -1.28 17.39 6.97
CA ASN A 330 -1.00 15.99 6.60
C ASN A 330 -1.29 14.93 7.69
N PHE A 331 -2.02 15.25 8.77
CA PHE A 331 -2.31 14.31 9.87
C PHE A 331 -2.76 12.91 9.40
N VAL A 332 -3.77 12.85 8.53
CA VAL A 332 -4.29 11.55 8.08
C VAL A 332 -3.35 10.85 7.10
N ALA A 333 -2.71 11.60 6.20
CA ALA A 333 -1.72 11.05 5.29
C ALA A 333 -0.54 10.41 6.05
N ASP A 334 -0.08 11.06 7.12
CA ASP A 334 0.96 10.53 8.02
C ASP A 334 0.52 9.24 8.72
N VAL A 335 -0.71 9.23 9.23
CA VAL A 335 -1.30 8.07 9.90
C VAL A 335 -1.42 6.89 8.94
N GLN A 336 -1.99 7.10 7.74
CA GLN A 336 -2.08 6.07 6.70
C GLN A 336 -0.71 5.58 6.21
N LYS A 337 0.25 6.50 6.03
CA LYS A 337 1.62 6.15 5.63
C LYS A 337 2.30 5.28 6.68
N MET A 338 2.12 5.58 7.96
CA MET A 338 2.62 4.75 9.04
C MET A 338 2.04 3.33 8.93
N ARG A 339 0.74 3.19 8.65
CA ARG A 339 0.11 1.89 8.48
C ARG A 339 0.68 1.12 7.29
N ARG A 340 0.81 1.76 6.12
CA ARG A 340 1.42 1.15 4.93
C ARG A 340 2.84 0.66 5.20
N ARG A 341 3.67 1.51 5.82
CA ARG A 341 5.04 1.17 6.21
C ARG A 341 5.10 -0.02 7.18
N VAL A 342 4.14 -0.14 8.09
CA VAL A 342 4.07 -1.31 9.00
C VAL A 342 3.79 -2.60 8.21
N VAL A 343 2.94 -2.57 7.19
CA VAL A 343 2.68 -3.75 6.33
C VAL A 343 3.89 -4.09 5.47
N GLU A 344 4.49 -3.08 4.82
CA GLU A 344 5.64 -3.24 3.91
C GLU A 344 6.86 -3.86 4.60
N ASN A 345 7.01 -3.67 5.91
CA ASN A 345 8.10 -4.24 6.70
C ASN A 345 7.85 -5.69 7.16
N ILE A 346 6.68 -6.28 6.87
CA ILE A 346 6.41 -7.69 7.19
C ILE A 346 7.07 -8.57 6.12
N PRO A 347 7.87 -9.59 6.48
CA PRO A 347 8.40 -10.53 5.52
C PRO A 347 7.29 -11.18 4.69
N ALA A 348 7.44 -11.26 3.36
CA ALA A 348 6.37 -11.71 2.46
C ALA A 348 5.80 -13.09 2.82
N ALA A 349 6.64 -14.02 3.31
CA ALA A 349 6.21 -15.36 3.74
C ALA A 349 5.38 -15.38 5.03
N GLU A 350 5.38 -14.29 5.79
CA GLU A 350 4.70 -14.17 7.09
C GLU A 350 3.41 -13.35 7.04
N VAL A 351 3.15 -12.62 5.94
CA VAL A 351 2.04 -11.66 5.82
C VAL A 351 0.69 -12.33 6.14
N ASP A 352 0.41 -13.47 5.52
CA ASP A 352 -0.85 -14.20 5.69
C ASP A 352 -1.00 -14.86 7.08
N ARG A 353 0.10 -14.90 7.85
CA ARG A 353 0.17 -15.50 9.18
C ARG A 353 0.21 -14.47 10.31
N GLN A 354 0.40 -13.20 9.98
CA GLN A 354 0.49 -12.12 10.95
C GLN A 354 -0.88 -11.72 11.50
N LEU A 355 -1.19 -12.19 12.70
CA LEU A 355 -2.44 -11.91 13.40
C LEU A 355 -2.59 -10.44 13.80
N LYS A 356 -1.47 -9.79 14.14
CA LYS A 356 -1.47 -8.42 14.67
C LYS A 356 -1.28 -7.37 13.58
N LEU A 357 -0.24 -7.51 12.76
CA LEU A 357 0.20 -6.46 11.83
C LEU A 357 -0.25 -6.70 10.38
N GLY A 358 -0.63 -7.94 10.05
CA GLY A 358 -1.09 -8.31 8.71
C GLY A 358 -2.41 -7.63 8.33
N PRO A 359 -2.77 -7.64 7.03
CA PRO A 359 -4.05 -7.12 6.56
C PRO A 359 -5.24 -7.83 7.23
N GLY A 360 -6.20 -7.08 7.75
CA GLY A 360 -7.33 -7.61 8.51
C GLY A 360 -6.99 -8.01 9.95
N GLY A 361 -5.80 -7.66 10.44
CA GLY A 361 -5.33 -8.00 11.78
C GLY A 361 -5.85 -7.06 12.89
N LEU A 362 -5.45 -7.35 14.13
CA LEU A 362 -5.82 -6.56 15.33
C LEU A 362 -5.49 -5.07 15.17
N ARG A 363 -4.34 -4.75 14.55
CA ARG A 363 -3.90 -3.37 14.38
C ARG A 363 -4.80 -2.58 13.44
N ASP A 364 -5.44 -3.20 12.45
CA ASP A 364 -6.38 -2.51 11.56
C ASP A 364 -7.61 -2.03 12.31
N VAL A 365 -8.13 -2.85 13.24
CA VAL A 365 -9.26 -2.44 14.09
C VAL A 365 -8.86 -1.28 15.02
N GLU A 366 -7.76 -1.45 15.76
CA GLU A 366 -7.22 -0.41 16.67
C GLU A 366 -7.03 0.92 15.92
N PHE A 367 -6.43 0.86 14.73
CA PHE A 367 -6.10 2.02 13.93
C PHE A 367 -7.35 2.73 13.40
N ALA A 368 -8.33 1.99 12.86
CA ALA A 368 -9.58 2.58 12.36
C ALA A 368 -10.32 3.32 13.48
N VAL A 369 -10.42 2.70 14.66
CA VAL A 369 -11.09 3.28 15.83
C VAL A 369 -10.33 4.52 16.31
N GLN A 370 -9.02 4.44 16.51
CA GLN A 370 -8.20 5.56 16.99
C GLN A 370 -8.21 6.76 16.05
N LEU A 371 -8.17 6.52 14.73
CA LEU A 371 -8.23 7.60 13.75
C LEU A 371 -9.58 8.32 13.81
N LEU A 372 -10.69 7.59 13.86
CA LEU A 372 -12.02 8.18 14.02
C LEU A 372 -12.15 8.96 15.34
N GLN A 373 -11.58 8.44 16.42
CA GLN A 373 -11.53 9.15 17.71
C GLN A 373 -10.76 10.46 17.60
N LEU A 374 -9.58 10.49 16.98
CA LEU A 374 -8.78 11.71 16.89
C LEU A 374 -9.43 12.77 16.01
N VAL A 375 -10.08 12.36 14.91
CA VAL A 375 -10.79 13.30 14.03
C VAL A 375 -12.01 13.90 14.73
N HIS A 376 -12.83 13.09 15.40
CA HIS A 376 -14.12 13.54 15.93
C HIS A 376 -14.11 13.89 17.42
N GLY A 377 -13.15 13.38 18.18
CA GLY A 377 -13.02 13.54 19.63
C GLY A 377 -12.71 14.98 20.07
N ARG A 378 -12.27 15.83 19.14
CA ARG A 378 -12.21 17.29 19.33
C ARG A 378 -13.57 17.87 19.72
N ALA A 379 -14.59 17.57 18.91
CA ALA A 379 -15.93 18.11 19.04
C ALA A 379 -16.84 17.25 19.94
N ASP A 380 -16.55 15.96 20.06
CA ASP A 380 -17.32 15.02 20.88
C ASP A 380 -16.44 14.34 21.94
N ALA A 381 -16.55 14.80 23.18
CA ALA A 381 -15.79 14.25 24.30
C ALA A 381 -16.19 12.81 24.67
N SER A 382 -17.37 12.33 24.26
CA SER A 382 -17.80 10.95 24.54
C SER A 382 -16.95 9.89 23.81
N LEU A 383 -16.25 10.30 22.74
CA LEU A 383 -15.37 9.44 21.97
C LEU A 383 -13.98 9.26 22.62
N ARG A 384 -13.69 9.96 23.72
CA ARG A 384 -12.34 10.05 24.33
C ARG A 384 -12.01 8.88 25.25
N SER A 385 -12.27 7.65 24.80
CA SER A 385 -11.91 6.43 25.54
C SER A 385 -10.50 5.92 25.17
N GLY A 386 -9.77 5.43 26.16
CA GLY A 386 -8.51 4.69 25.93
C GLY A 386 -8.73 3.25 25.46
N THR A 387 -9.94 2.71 25.62
CA THR A 387 -10.29 1.32 25.29
C THR A 387 -10.94 1.24 23.92
N THR A 388 -10.41 0.41 23.03
CA THR A 388 -10.80 0.28 21.62
C THR A 388 -12.26 -0.13 21.47
N LEU A 389 -12.73 -1.11 22.25
CA LEU A 389 -14.13 -1.55 22.17
C LEU A 389 -15.11 -0.52 22.74
N ASP A 390 -14.72 0.23 23.77
CA ASP A 390 -15.54 1.32 24.32
C ASP A 390 -15.64 2.48 23.34
N ALA A 391 -14.51 2.83 22.72
CA ALA A 391 -14.45 3.82 21.66
C ALA A 391 -15.30 3.41 20.45
N LEU A 392 -15.23 2.14 20.02
CA LEU A 392 -16.07 1.62 18.93
C LEU A 392 -17.56 1.68 19.28
N ARG A 393 -17.93 1.35 20.52
CA ARG A 393 -19.31 1.50 21.02
C ARG A 393 -19.76 2.97 21.03
N ALA A 394 -18.92 3.89 21.51
CA ALA A 394 -19.20 5.33 21.52
C ALA A 394 -19.35 5.89 20.10
N LEU A 395 -18.44 5.51 19.19
CA LEU A 395 -18.50 5.86 17.76
C LEU A 395 -19.79 5.35 17.12
N SER A 396 -20.25 4.15 17.48
CA SER A 396 -21.54 3.63 17.00
C SER A 396 -22.74 4.36 17.58
N ALA A 397 -22.71 4.68 18.87
CA ALA A 397 -23.78 5.42 19.54
C ALA A 397 -23.92 6.85 18.99
N GLY A 398 -22.80 7.51 18.69
CA GLY A 398 -22.75 8.84 18.07
C GLY A 398 -23.03 8.87 16.56
N GLY A 399 -23.23 7.71 15.91
CA GLY A 399 -23.52 7.64 14.47
C GLY A 399 -22.31 7.76 13.55
N TYR A 400 -21.09 7.78 14.09
CA TYR A 400 -19.85 7.81 13.30
C TYR A 400 -19.55 6.47 12.62
N VAL A 401 -20.11 5.38 13.17
CA VAL A 401 -20.01 4.01 12.66
C VAL A 401 -21.37 3.35 12.65
N GLY A 402 -21.76 2.72 11.53
CA GLY A 402 -23.01 1.98 11.43
C GLY A 402 -23.07 0.83 12.44
N ARG A 403 -24.20 0.65 13.11
CA ARG A 403 -24.37 -0.35 14.20
C ARG A 403 -23.95 -1.77 13.78
N ALA A 404 -24.38 -2.21 12.60
CA ALA A 404 -24.02 -3.54 12.08
C ALA A 404 -22.54 -3.68 11.73
N ASP A 405 -21.85 -2.58 11.41
CA ASP A 405 -20.40 -2.60 11.16
C ASP A 405 -19.64 -2.62 12.48
N ALA A 406 -20.08 -1.85 13.48
CA ALA A 406 -19.52 -1.86 14.84
C ALA A 406 -19.63 -3.25 15.48
N THR A 407 -20.80 -3.89 15.43
CA THR A 407 -20.98 -5.26 15.96
C THR A 407 -20.02 -6.26 15.31
N ARG A 408 -19.87 -6.20 13.98
CA ARG A 408 -18.98 -7.12 13.25
C ARG A 408 -17.49 -6.88 13.55
N LEU A 409 -17.08 -5.64 13.76
CA LEU A 409 -15.72 -5.30 14.18
C LEU A 409 -15.45 -5.70 15.62
N ASP A 410 -16.41 -5.52 16.52
CA ASP A 410 -16.33 -5.97 17.92
C ASP A 410 -16.13 -7.49 17.97
N GLU A 411 -16.99 -8.26 17.29
CA GLU A 411 -16.87 -9.72 17.19
C GLU A 411 -15.50 -10.15 16.63
N ALA A 412 -15.03 -9.49 15.56
CA ALA A 412 -13.74 -9.79 14.95
C ALA A 412 -12.56 -9.47 15.87
N TYR A 413 -12.56 -8.30 16.53
CA TYR A 413 -11.52 -7.93 17.47
C TYR A 413 -11.45 -8.91 18.64
N ARG A 414 -12.60 -9.27 19.21
CA ARG A 414 -12.68 -10.24 20.31
C ARG A 414 -12.10 -11.59 19.89
N PHE A 415 -12.52 -12.11 18.74
CA PHE A 415 -12.00 -13.38 18.22
C PHE A 415 -10.48 -13.33 18.01
N LEU A 416 -9.98 -12.31 17.31
CA LEU A 416 -8.55 -12.18 17.01
C LEU A 416 -7.71 -12.02 18.29
N ARG A 417 -8.22 -11.29 19.29
CA ARG A 417 -7.54 -11.12 20.58
C ARG A 417 -7.55 -12.41 21.39
N SER A 418 -8.67 -13.14 21.43
CA SER A 418 -8.74 -14.45 22.06
C SER A 418 -7.77 -15.42 21.42
N LEU A 419 -7.67 -15.43 20.09
CA LEU A 419 -6.69 -16.23 19.36
C LEU A 419 -5.24 -15.86 19.76
N GLU A 420 -4.91 -14.57 19.84
CA GLU A 420 -3.60 -14.12 20.32
C GLU A 420 -3.32 -14.62 21.75
N HIS A 421 -4.29 -14.50 22.65
CA HIS A 421 -4.18 -14.98 24.03
C HIS A 421 -3.89 -16.49 24.08
N ARG A 422 -4.62 -17.31 23.33
CA ARG A 422 -4.46 -18.77 23.30
C ARG A 422 -3.13 -19.23 22.71
N ILE A 423 -2.60 -18.48 21.73
CA ILE A 423 -1.28 -18.73 21.18
C ILE A 423 -0.19 -18.47 22.24
N GLN A 424 -0.28 -17.33 22.94
CA GLN A 424 0.76 -16.91 23.89
C GLN A 424 0.72 -17.69 25.22
N LEU A 425 -0.48 -18.02 25.71
CA LEU A 425 -0.69 -18.67 27.01
C LEU A 425 0.00 -20.03 27.14
N HIS A 426 0.19 -20.75 26.02
CA HIS A 426 0.74 -22.11 26.04
C HIS A 426 2.10 -22.20 26.73
N ARG A 427 3.04 -21.34 26.34
CA ARG A 427 4.41 -21.31 26.90
C ARG A 427 4.78 -19.97 27.51
N LEU A 428 3.81 -19.06 27.64
CA LEU A 428 4.04 -17.65 27.99
C LEU A 428 5.14 -17.03 27.12
N ARG A 429 5.06 -17.25 25.79
CA ARG A 429 5.99 -16.72 24.80
C ARG A 429 5.31 -15.71 23.89
N ARG A 430 6.03 -14.63 23.58
CA ARG A 430 5.59 -13.62 22.61
C ARG A 430 5.67 -14.18 21.20
N THR A 431 4.53 -14.23 20.53
CA THR A 431 4.43 -14.44 19.09
C THR A 431 3.14 -13.80 18.58
N HIS A 432 3.16 -13.36 17.32
CA HIS A 432 2.01 -12.84 16.59
C HIS A 432 1.73 -13.66 15.32
N LEU A 433 2.45 -14.76 15.13
CA LEU A 433 2.26 -15.68 14.02
C LEU A 433 1.32 -16.80 14.45
N VAL A 434 0.33 -17.08 13.61
CA VAL A 434 -0.48 -18.29 13.76
C VAL A 434 0.41 -19.51 13.43
N PRO A 435 0.44 -20.55 14.27
CA PRO A 435 1.25 -21.74 14.04
C PRO A 435 0.75 -22.53 12.83
N GLU A 436 1.64 -23.35 12.24
CA GLU A 436 1.31 -24.25 11.12
C GLU A 436 1.09 -25.69 11.58
N ASP A 437 1.69 -26.07 12.70
CA ASP A 437 1.58 -27.43 13.23
C ASP A 437 0.13 -27.76 13.63
N GLU A 438 -0.34 -28.93 13.20
CA GLU A 438 -1.72 -29.35 13.39
C GLU A 438 -2.06 -29.56 14.87
N ALA A 439 -1.12 -30.03 15.70
CA ALA A 439 -1.37 -30.24 17.12
C ALA A 439 -1.56 -28.89 17.84
N ASP A 440 -0.74 -27.88 17.49
CA ASP A 440 -0.90 -26.52 17.99
C ASP A 440 -2.24 -25.90 17.57
N LEU A 441 -2.60 -26.01 16.29
CA LEU A 441 -3.88 -25.53 15.77
C LEU A 441 -5.07 -26.23 16.44
N ARG A 442 -4.97 -27.55 16.67
CA ARG A 442 -6.00 -28.34 17.34
C ARG A 442 -6.20 -27.88 18.78
N ARG A 443 -5.11 -27.70 19.55
CA ARG A 443 -5.15 -27.19 20.93
C ARG A 443 -5.78 -25.82 20.98
N ILE A 444 -5.36 -24.90 20.12
CA ILE A 444 -5.92 -23.55 20.03
C ILE A 444 -7.41 -23.59 19.70
N GLY A 445 -7.81 -24.35 18.67
CA GLY A 445 -9.21 -24.50 18.30
C GLY A 445 -10.08 -25.02 19.45
N ARG A 446 -9.62 -26.06 20.15
CA ARG A 446 -10.33 -26.61 21.33
C ARG A 446 -10.41 -25.63 22.49
N SER A 447 -9.38 -24.82 22.70
CA SER A 447 -9.35 -23.76 23.73
C SER A 447 -10.26 -22.56 23.43
N LEU A 448 -10.74 -22.45 22.18
CA LEU A 448 -11.75 -21.49 21.74
C LEU A 448 -13.14 -22.13 21.62
N GLY A 449 -13.32 -23.37 22.10
CA GLY A 449 -14.59 -24.09 22.09
C GLY A 449 -14.87 -24.88 20.80
N LEU A 450 -13.97 -24.88 19.82
CA LEU A 450 -14.14 -25.64 18.57
C LEU A 450 -13.78 -27.11 18.82
N ARG A 451 -14.79 -27.98 19.04
CA ARG A 451 -14.57 -29.39 19.43
C ARG A 451 -14.70 -30.40 18.30
N THR A 452 -15.63 -30.20 17.36
CA THR A 452 -15.92 -31.16 16.28
C THR A 452 -14.83 -31.16 15.20
N ASP A 453 -14.46 -29.97 14.73
CA ASP A 453 -13.38 -29.74 13.75
C ASP A 453 -12.50 -28.59 14.25
N PRO A 454 -11.62 -28.84 15.23
CA PRO A 454 -10.86 -27.78 15.90
C PRO A 454 -9.94 -27.02 14.94
N VAL A 455 -9.28 -27.72 14.02
CA VAL A 455 -8.31 -27.13 13.08
C VAL A 455 -9.03 -26.43 11.93
N GLY A 456 -9.90 -27.15 11.21
CA GLY A 456 -10.62 -26.58 10.07
C GLY A 456 -11.56 -25.45 10.49
N GLY A 457 -12.23 -25.59 11.64
CA GLY A 457 -13.08 -24.54 12.21
C GLY A 457 -12.29 -23.27 12.54
N LEU A 458 -11.13 -23.41 13.18
CA LEU A 458 -10.28 -22.28 13.56
C LEU A 458 -9.83 -21.48 12.34
N LEU A 459 -9.33 -22.18 11.32
CA LEU A 459 -8.85 -21.53 10.09
C LEU A 459 -9.98 -20.84 9.31
N ARG A 460 -11.19 -21.42 9.29
CA ARG A 460 -12.36 -20.79 8.66
C ARG A 460 -12.78 -19.52 9.39
N GLU A 461 -12.88 -19.57 10.72
CA GLU A 461 -13.27 -18.40 11.52
C GLU A 461 -12.23 -17.28 11.44
N TRP A 462 -10.94 -17.62 11.48
CA TRP A 462 -9.88 -16.62 11.35
C TRP A 462 -9.91 -15.92 9.99
N ARG A 463 -10.02 -16.66 8.87
CA ARG A 463 -10.15 -16.06 7.54
C ARG A 463 -11.42 -15.20 7.41
N ARG A 464 -12.53 -15.64 8.01
CA ARG A 464 -13.80 -14.89 8.04
C ARG A 464 -13.60 -13.54 8.73
N HIS A 465 -13.06 -13.53 9.94
CA HIS A 465 -12.84 -12.31 10.71
C HIS A 465 -11.80 -11.39 10.06
N ALA A 466 -10.68 -11.92 9.54
CA ALA A 466 -9.70 -11.10 8.82
C ALA A 466 -10.30 -10.42 7.57
N SER A 467 -11.12 -11.15 6.81
CA SER A 467 -11.83 -10.56 5.65
C SER A 467 -12.84 -9.49 6.07
N VAL A 468 -13.55 -9.69 7.17
CA VAL A 468 -14.48 -8.69 7.74
C VAL A 468 -13.74 -7.42 8.14
N VAL A 469 -12.63 -7.55 8.88
CA VAL A 469 -11.83 -6.40 9.31
C VAL A 469 -11.30 -5.65 8.09
N ARG A 470 -10.74 -6.33 7.09
CA ARG A 470 -10.24 -5.69 5.86
C ARG A 470 -11.32 -4.85 5.17
N LYS A 471 -12.48 -5.46 4.88
CA LYS A 471 -13.62 -4.78 4.22
C LYS A 471 -14.16 -3.62 5.04
N LEU A 472 -14.25 -3.77 6.36
CA LEU A 472 -14.81 -2.74 7.23
C LEU A 472 -13.82 -1.62 7.50
N HIS A 473 -12.53 -1.91 7.64
CA HIS A 473 -11.49 -0.90 7.75
C HIS A 473 -11.58 0.10 6.58
N GLU A 474 -11.70 -0.39 5.35
CA GLU A 474 -11.90 0.46 4.15
C GLU A 474 -13.24 1.22 4.22
N LYS A 475 -14.35 0.51 4.46
CA LYS A 475 -15.70 1.10 4.48
C LYS A 475 -15.92 2.15 5.58
N LEU A 476 -15.32 1.95 6.75
CA LEU A 476 -15.47 2.78 7.94
C LEU A 476 -15.00 4.20 7.73
N PHE A 477 -14.25 4.51 6.67
CA PHE A 477 -13.81 5.87 6.34
C PHE A 477 -14.78 6.62 5.43
N TYR A 478 -15.54 5.96 4.56
CA TYR A 478 -16.22 6.65 3.47
C TYR A 478 -17.76 6.63 3.53
N ARG A 479 -18.38 5.62 4.17
CA ARG A 479 -19.85 5.49 4.15
C ARG A 479 -20.63 6.57 4.92
N PRO A 480 -20.19 7.01 6.13
CA PRO A 480 -20.87 8.06 6.87
C PRO A 480 -20.92 9.43 6.16
N LEU A 481 -20.03 9.69 5.19
CA LEU A 481 -20.09 10.87 4.31
C LEU A 481 -21.33 10.85 3.41
N LEU A 482 -21.76 9.66 2.98
CA LEU A 482 -22.91 9.49 2.11
C LEU A 482 -24.22 9.62 2.88
N ASP A 483 -24.26 9.12 4.12
CA ASP A 483 -25.45 9.23 4.97
C ASP A 483 -25.72 10.69 5.36
N ALA A 484 -24.68 11.52 5.47
CA ALA A 484 -24.78 12.96 5.68
C ALA A 484 -25.45 13.71 4.49
N VAL A 485 -25.27 13.24 3.25
CA VAL A 485 -25.79 13.92 2.04
C VAL A 485 -27.03 13.25 1.43
N ALA A 486 -27.29 11.98 1.72
CA ALA A 486 -28.35 11.21 1.05
C ALA A 486 -29.74 11.31 1.69
N ALA A 487 -29.86 11.92 2.88
CA ALA A 487 -31.11 12.10 3.63
C ALA A 487 -31.93 10.79 3.78
N LEU A 488 -31.27 9.67 4.09
CA LEU A 488 -31.91 8.36 4.15
C LEU A 488 -32.37 7.98 5.56
N ALA A 489 -33.64 7.63 5.65
CA ALA A 489 -34.39 7.04 6.77
C ALA A 489 -34.51 7.87 8.08
N PRO A 490 -35.72 7.99 8.65
CA PRO A 490 -35.89 8.51 10.01
C PRO A 490 -35.43 7.46 11.03
N GLY A 491 -34.46 7.81 11.89
CA GLY A 491 -34.06 7.01 13.05
C GLY A 491 -32.56 6.69 13.21
N GLU A 492 -31.71 7.00 12.22
CA GLU A 492 -30.25 6.88 12.34
C GLU A 492 -29.60 8.22 12.71
N ALA A 493 -28.62 8.21 13.61
CA ALA A 493 -27.85 9.39 14.00
C ALA A 493 -27.04 9.91 12.80
N ARG A 494 -27.18 11.20 12.48
CA ARG A 494 -26.58 11.82 11.28
C ARG A 494 -25.28 12.52 11.62
N LEU A 495 -24.29 12.40 10.74
CA LEU A 495 -23.12 13.28 10.75
C LEU A 495 -23.58 14.73 10.47
N SER A 496 -23.01 15.71 11.18
CA SER A 496 -23.18 17.11 10.83
C SER A 496 -22.44 17.44 9.52
N ALA A 497 -22.88 18.49 8.81
CA ALA A 497 -22.19 18.95 7.61
C ALA A 497 -20.72 19.33 7.88
N GLU A 498 -20.42 19.84 9.07
CA GLU A 498 -19.07 20.17 9.50
C GLU A 498 -18.22 18.91 9.71
N ALA A 499 -18.73 17.92 10.43
CA ALA A 499 -18.04 16.65 10.63
C ALA A 499 -17.80 15.89 9.31
N ALA A 500 -18.67 16.07 8.31
CA ALA A 500 -18.49 15.49 6.98
C ALA A 500 -17.38 16.22 6.19
N ARG A 501 -17.23 17.54 6.37
CA ARG A 501 -16.13 18.32 5.77
C ARG A 501 -14.78 17.95 6.37
N GLU A 502 -14.69 17.94 7.70
CA GLU A 502 -13.49 17.51 8.43
C GLU A 502 -13.01 16.14 7.95
N ARG A 503 -13.96 15.24 7.72
CA ARG A 503 -13.69 13.90 7.23
C ARG A 503 -13.23 13.85 5.77
N LEU A 504 -13.73 14.71 4.88
CA LEU A 504 -13.22 14.81 3.51
C LEU A 504 -11.81 15.41 3.46
N VAL A 505 -11.52 16.41 4.29
CA VAL A 505 -10.15 16.95 4.46
C VAL A 505 -9.21 15.85 4.94
N ALA A 506 -9.65 15.08 5.95
CA ALA A 506 -8.96 13.89 6.41
C ALA A 506 -8.69 12.87 5.28
N LEU A 507 -9.56 12.78 4.28
CA LEU A 507 -9.38 11.87 3.15
C LEU A 507 -8.55 12.46 2.00
N GLY A 508 -8.00 13.67 2.15
CA GLY A 508 -7.15 14.30 1.13
C GLY A 508 -7.91 15.10 0.07
N TYR A 509 -9.17 15.47 0.33
CA TYR A 509 -9.90 16.41 -0.52
C TYR A 509 -9.56 17.85 -0.15
N ASP A 510 -9.09 18.61 -1.12
CA ASP A 510 -8.71 20.02 -0.99
C ASP A 510 -9.95 20.94 -0.93
N ASP A 511 -11.04 20.58 -1.63
CA ASP A 511 -12.31 21.32 -1.60
C ASP A 511 -13.45 20.43 -1.06
N PRO A 512 -13.49 20.19 0.27
CA PRO A 512 -14.53 19.38 0.90
C PRO A 512 -15.94 19.93 0.66
N ALA A 513 -16.07 21.23 0.40
CA ALA A 513 -17.35 21.87 0.09
C ALA A 513 -17.88 21.43 -1.28
N ALA A 514 -17.03 21.46 -2.31
CA ALA A 514 -17.38 20.99 -3.64
C ALA A 514 -17.59 19.48 -3.66
N ALA A 515 -16.73 18.73 -2.98
CA ALA A 515 -16.88 17.28 -2.86
C ALA A 515 -18.25 16.89 -2.28
N LEU A 516 -18.70 17.53 -1.19
CA LEU A 516 -20.04 17.30 -0.64
C LEU A 516 -21.16 17.61 -1.65
N ARG A 517 -21.07 18.72 -2.40
CA ARG A 517 -22.07 19.04 -3.45
C ARG A 517 -22.10 17.98 -4.55
N HIS A 518 -20.96 17.40 -4.91
CA HIS A 518 -20.88 16.33 -5.90
C HIS A 518 -21.46 15.01 -5.36
N LEU A 519 -21.18 14.68 -4.10
CA LEU A 519 -21.77 13.53 -3.43
C LEU A 519 -23.29 13.66 -3.31
N GLU A 520 -23.79 14.83 -2.92
CA GLU A 520 -25.23 15.11 -2.87
C GLU A 520 -25.89 14.92 -4.24
N ALA A 521 -25.29 15.47 -5.31
CA ALA A 521 -25.81 15.31 -6.66
C ALA A 521 -25.84 13.84 -7.15
N LEU A 522 -24.91 13.00 -6.69
CA LEU A 522 -24.80 11.59 -7.08
C LEU A 522 -25.69 10.66 -6.25
N ALA A 523 -25.84 10.96 -4.96
CA ALA A 523 -26.44 10.06 -3.96
C ALA A 523 -27.87 10.43 -3.55
N SER A 524 -28.33 11.66 -3.82
CA SER A 524 -29.66 12.13 -3.44
C SER A 524 -30.78 11.51 -4.27
N GLY A 525 -31.96 11.39 -3.65
CA GLY A 525 -33.18 10.87 -4.28
C GLY A 525 -33.35 9.35 -4.23
N VAL A 526 -34.42 8.87 -4.88
CA VAL A 526 -34.90 7.48 -4.84
C VAL A 526 -34.66 6.70 -6.15
N SER A 527 -33.91 7.28 -7.08
CA SER A 527 -33.65 6.63 -8.38
C SER A 527 -32.74 5.41 -8.24
N ARG A 528 -32.85 4.44 -9.17
CA ARG A 528 -31.93 3.30 -9.25
C ARG A 528 -30.47 3.74 -9.39
N LYS A 529 -30.21 4.83 -10.13
CA LYS A 529 -28.88 5.47 -10.23
C LYS A 529 -28.38 5.86 -8.84
N ALA A 530 -29.16 6.64 -8.08
CA ALA A 530 -28.78 7.10 -6.75
C ALA A 530 -28.54 5.92 -5.77
N ALA A 531 -29.36 4.87 -5.83
CA ALA A 531 -29.18 3.68 -4.99
C ALA A 531 -27.86 2.93 -5.28
N ILE A 532 -27.51 2.75 -6.56
CA ILE A 532 -26.24 2.14 -6.97
C ILE A 532 -25.06 3.05 -6.58
N GLN A 533 -25.16 4.35 -6.85
CA GLN A 533 -24.12 5.32 -6.50
C GLN A 533 -23.82 5.34 -5.00
N ARG A 534 -24.85 5.32 -4.13
CA ARG A 534 -24.66 5.21 -2.67
C ARG A 534 -23.92 3.97 -2.22
N THR A 535 -24.03 2.89 -2.99
CA THR A 535 -23.35 1.64 -2.69
C THR A 535 -21.88 1.68 -3.10
N LEU A 536 -21.58 2.34 -4.23
CA LEU A 536 -20.25 2.37 -4.84
C LEU A 536 -19.37 3.52 -4.35
N LEU A 537 -19.96 4.68 -4.08
CA LEU A 537 -19.25 5.89 -3.67
C LEU A 537 -18.34 5.71 -2.46
N PRO A 538 -18.62 4.88 -1.43
CA PRO A 538 -17.68 4.71 -0.33
C PRO A 538 -16.33 4.18 -0.82
N VAL A 539 -16.36 3.21 -1.72
CA VAL A 539 -15.15 2.58 -2.24
C VAL A 539 -14.45 3.50 -3.23
N LEU A 540 -15.22 4.14 -4.13
CA LEU A 540 -14.69 5.10 -5.10
C LEU A 540 -13.99 6.29 -4.43
N LEU A 541 -14.54 6.82 -3.33
CA LEU A 541 -13.92 7.91 -2.57
C LEU A 541 -12.54 7.51 -2.02
N GLY A 542 -12.35 6.24 -1.66
CA GLY A 542 -11.03 5.74 -1.28
C GLY A 542 -10.05 5.70 -2.44
N TRP A 543 -10.47 5.17 -3.59
CA TRP A 543 -9.61 5.14 -4.77
C TRP A 543 -9.28 6.54 -5.32
N PHE A 544 -10.20 7.50 -5.22
CA PHE A 544 -9.92 8.91 -5.54
C PHE A 544 -8.89 9.52 -4.59
N ALA A 545 -9.07 9.34 -3.28
CA ALA A 545 -8.11 9.79 -2.26
C ALA A 545 -6.71 9.22 -2.48
N ASP A 546 -6.64 7.96 -2.93
CA ASP A 546 -5.38 7.27 -3.24
C ASP A 546 -4.80 7.60 -4.62
N SER A 547 -5.27 8.65 -5.30
CA SER A 547 -4.80 9.05 -6.63
C SER A 547 -4.15 10.45 -6.63
N ALA A 548 -4.03 11.10 -7.79
CA ALA A 548 -3.34 12.38 -7.92
C ALA A 548 -4.21 13.59 -7.54
N ASP A 549 -5.47 13.58 -7.96
CA ASP A 549 -6.42 14.68 -7.72
C ASP A 549 -7.80 14.10 -7.35
N PRO A 550 -8.07 13.92 -6.03
CA PRO A 550 -9.32 13.34 -5.54
C PRO A 550 -10.55 14.18 -5.90
N ASP A 551 -10.42 15.50 -5.82
CA ASP A 551 -11.49 16.45 -6.14
C ASP A 551 -11.87 16.40 -7.63
N ALA A 552 -10.88 16.44 -8.53
CA ALA A 552 -11.12 16.29 -9.96
C ALA A 552 -11.67 14.90 -10.30
N GLY A 553 -11.19 13.85 -9.63
CA GLY A 553 -11.70 12.49 -9.75
C GLY A 553 -13.20 12.41 -9.51
N LEU A 554 -13.65 12.94 -8.36
CA LEU A 554 -15.06 12.95 -7.98
C LEU A 554 -15.92 13.81 -8.93
N LEU A 555 -15.42 14.98 -9.33
CA LEU A 555 -16.10 15.84 -10.31
C LEU A 555 -16.25 15.14 -11.67
N ASN A 556 -15.18 14.54 -12.18
CA ASN A 556 -15.21 13.86 -13.46
C ASN A 556 -16.11 12.62 -13.40
N PHE A 557 -16.12 11.89 -12.28
CA PHE A 557 -17.02 10.75 -12.08
C PHE A 557 -18.48 11.18 -12.09
N ARG A 558 -18.79 12.33 -11.48
CA ARG A 558 -20.12 12.94 -11.60
C ARG A 558 -20.48 13.23 -13.05
N LYS A 559 -19.59 13.87 -13.82
CA LYS A 559 -19.84 14.19 -15.23
C LYS A 559 -20.10 12.94 -16.08
N VAL A 560 -19.29 11.88 -15.93
CA VAL A 560 -19.53 10.59 -16.58
C VAL A 560 -20.88 10.02 -16.18
N SER A 561 -21.18 10.04 -14.89
CA SER A 561 -22.44 9.51 -14.36
C SER A 561 -23.67 10.33 -14.77
N ASP A 562 -23.51 11.61 -15.10
CA ASP A 562 -24.59 12.43 -15.66
C ASP A 562 -24.78 12.16 -17.15
N ALA A 563 -23.69 11.93 -17.90
CA ALA A 563 -23.74 11.53 -19.31
C ALA A 563 -24.31 10.12 -19.53
N LEU A 564 -23.90 9.14 -18.71
CA LEU A 564 -24.22 7.72 -18.90
C LEU A 564 -25.15 7.12 -17.84
N GLY A 565 -25.51 7.84 -16.77
CA GLY A 565 -26.23 7.26 -15.63
C GLY A 565 -27.65 6.79 -15.91
N LYS A 566 -28.20 7.04 -17.11
CA LYS A 566 -29.48 6.47 -17.59
C LYS A 566 -29.28 5.19 -18.40
N THR A 567 -28.04 4.83 -18.72
CA THR A 567 -27.69 3.73 -19.60
C THR A 567 -27.54 2.44 -18.80
N PRO A 568 -28.36 1.40 -19.05
CA PRO A 568 -28.40 0.21 -18.19
C PRO A 568 -27.08 -0.58 -18.12
N TRP A 569 -26.30 -0.62 -19.21
CA TRP A 569 -25.01 -1.34 -19.21
C TRP A 569 -23.97 -0.64 -18.34
N TYR A 570 -23.93 0.69 -18.29
CA TYR A 570 -22.98 1.45 -17.46
C TYR A 570 -23.24 1.21 -15.97
N LEU A 571 -24.51 1.26 -15.56
CA LEU A 571 -24.88 0.99 -14.16
C LEU A 571 -24.63 -0.48 -13.77
N ARG A 572 -24.72 -1.42 -14.71
CA ARG A 572 -24.34 -2.82 -14.47
C ARG A 572 -22.84 -2.98 -14.35
N LEU A 573 -22.07 -2.42 -15.29
CA LEU A 573 -20.61 -2.42 -15.28
C LEU A 573 -20.08 -1.95 -13.91
N LEU A 574 -20.52 -0.78 -13.45
CA LEU A 574 -20.08 -0.24 -12.16
C LEU A 574 -20.47 -1.08 -10.93
N ARG A 575 -21.61 -1.79 -10.98
CA ARG A 575 -22.12 -2.57 -9.85
C ARG A 575 -21.55 -3.99 -9.81
N ASP A 576 -21.40 -4.59 -10.98
CA ASP A 576 -21.14 -6.02 -11.14
C ASP A 576 -19.63 -6.27 -11.40
N GLU A 577 -18.88 -5.27 -11.90
CA GLU A 577 -17.42 -5.33 -12.15
C GLU A 577 -16.66 -4.31 -11.30
N GLY A 578 -16.27 -4.69 -10.08
CA GLY A 578 -15.53 -3.82 -9.15
C GLY A 578 -14.21 -3.30 -9.72
N ALA A 579 -13.49 -4.13 -10.51
CA ALA A 579 -12.25 -3.73 -11.18
C ALA A 579 -12.46 -2.61 -12.20
N ALA A 580 -13.58 -2.62 -12.94
CA ALA A 580 -13.91 -1.56 -13.88
C ALA A 580 -14.18 -0.22 -13.17
N ALA A 581 -14.84 -0.27 -12.01
CA ALA A 581 -15.09 0.89 -11.17
C ALA A 581 -13.78 1.45 -10.58
N GLU A 582 -12.84 0.58 -10.18
CA GLU A 582 -11.52 1.00 -9.71
C GLU A 582 -10.71 1.64 -10.82
N ASN A 583 -10.62 1.00 -11.99
CA ASN A 583 -9.94 1.53 -13.17
C ASN A 583 -10.51 2.91 -13.55
N LEU A 584 -11.83 3.06 -13.52
CA LEU A 584 -12.48 4.34 -13.76
C LEU A 584 -12.05 5.38 -12.72
N ALA A 585 -12.02 5.02 -11.42
CA ALA A 585 -11.61 5.95 -10.39
C ALA A 585 -10.16 6.44 -10.58
N ARG A 586 -9.23 5.52 -10.86
CA ARG A 586 -7.81 5.84 -11.14
C ARG A 586 -7.68 6.77 -12.35
N VAL A 587 -8.34 6.44 -13.45
CA VAL A 587 -8.27 7.24 -14.69
C VAL A 587 -8.85 8.64 -14.50
N LEU A 588 -9.96 8.76 -13.77
CA LEU A 588 -10.64 10.04 -13.57
C LEU A 588 -9.90 11.02 -12.67
N SER A 589 -9.03 10.50 -11.80
CA SER A 589 -8.27 11.26 -10.79
C SER A 589 -6.77 11.38 -11.11
N ALA A 590 -6.32 10.84 -12.25
CA ALA A 590 -4.90 10.86 -12.64
C ALA A 590 -4.43 12.17 -13.28
N GLY A 591 -5.34 13.06 -13.69
CA GLY A 591 -4.99 14.27 -14.43
C GLY A 591 -6.11 14.79 -15.32
N ARG A 592 -5.74 15.46 -16.42
CA ARG A 592 -6.70 16.08 -17.36
C ARG A 592 -6.88 15.30 -18.65
N LEU A 593 -5.81 14.73 -19.23
CA LEU A 593 -5.86 14.18 -20.59
C LEU A 593 -6.89 13.05 -20.72
N ALA A 594 -6.76 12.00 -19.91
CA ALA A 594 -7.64 10.83 -20.03
C ALA A 594 -9.11 11.17 -19.70
N PRO A 595 -9.42 11.96 -18.64
CA PRO A 595 -10.79 12.44 -18.42
C PRO A 595 -11.34 13.28 -19.56
N ASP A 596 -10.56 14.19 -20.15
CA ASP A 596 -11.00 15.02 -21.27
C ASP A 596 -11.29 14.18 -22.53
N LEU A 597 -10.46 13.17 -22.81
CA LEU A 597 -10.72 12.21 -23.89
C LEU A 597 -12.01 11.42 -23.64
N LEU A 598 -12.23 11.00 -22.39
CA LEU A 598 -13.43 10.26 -21.98
C LEU A 598 -14.70 11.12 -22.01
N MET A 599 -14.65 12.39 -21.62
CA MET A 599 -15.83 13.26 -21.66
C MET A 599 -16.34 13.48 -23.08
N ARG A 600 -15.44 13.40 -24.07
CA ARG A 600 -15.76 13.50 -25.49
C ARG A 600 -16.26 12.18 -26.10
N ALA A 601 -16.06 11.06 -25.42
CA ALA A 601 -16.52 9.73 -25.82
C ALA A 601 -16.86 8.87 -24.58
N PRO A 602 -17.93 9.22 -23.81
CA PRO A 602 -18.20 8.55 -22.52
C PRO A 602 -18.38 7.04 -22.64
N GLU A 603 -18.88 6.55 -23.77
CA GLU A 603 -19.01 5.12 -24.08
C GLU A 603 -17.69 4.34 -23.98
N ALA A 604 -16.54 5.01 -24.10
CA ALA A 604 -15.23 4.41 -23.91
C ALA A 604 -14.98 3.91 -22.47
N VAL A 605 -15.84 4.25 -21.49
CA VAL A 605 -15.84 3.62 -20.15
C VAL A 605 -15.92 2.10 -20.25
N ALA A 606 -16.58 1.55 -21.28
CA ALA A 606 -16.67 0.10 -21.48
C ALA A 606 -15.30 -0.57 -21.67
N LEU A 607 -14.26 0.18 -22.06
CA LEU A 607 -12.90 -0.34 -22.20
C LEU A 607 -12.21 -0.61 -20.85
N LEU A 608 -12.71 -0.02 -19.76
CA LEU A 608 -12.13 -0.15 -18.43
C LEU A 608 -12.51 -1.45 -17.71
N GLY A 609 -13.52 -2.17 -18.22
CA GLY A 609 -13.92 -3.48 -17.73
C GLY A 609 -13.27 -4.63 -18.51
N ASP A 610 -13.61 -5.85 -18.12
CA ASP A 610 -13.12 -7.08 -18.75
C ASP A 610 -13.91 -7.35 -20.05
N GLY A 611 -13.72 -6.50 -21.06
CA GLY A 611 -14.47 -6.59 -22.31
C GLY A 611 -14.36 -7.97 -22.98
N GLU A 612 -15.51 -8.57 -23.30
CA GLU A 612 -15.60 -9.76 -24.14
C GLU A 612 -14.96 -9.50 -25.52
N GLY A 613 -13.89 -10.23 -25.87
CA GLY A 613 -13.50 -10.43 -27.27
C GLY A 613 -12.06 -10.09 -27.71
N ALA A 614 -11.17 -9.65 -26.84
CA ALA A 614 -9.75 -9.50 -27.20
C ALA A 614 -8.84 -10.20 -26.18
N ALA A 615 -7.96 -11.09 -26.66
CA ALA A 615 -6.92 -11.70 -25.83
C ALA A 615 -6.04 -10.58 -25.23
N GLY A 616 -6.15 -10.36 -23.91
CA GLY A 616 -5.41 -9.31 -23.19
C GLY A 616 -6.25 -8.30 -22.40
N GLY A 617 -7.58 -8.38 -22.41
CA GLY A 617 -8.47 -7.50 -21.64
C GLY A 617 -8.80 -6.17 -22.34
N GLY A 618 -9.77 -5.43 -21.81
CA GLY A 618 -10.33 -4.21 -22.42
C GLY A 618 -9.32 -3.05 -22.62
N LEU A 619 -8.18 -3.06 -21.92
CA LEU A 619 -7.17 -2.00 -21.99
C LEU A 619 -5.93 -2.35 -22.82
N ALA A 620 -5.82 -3.56 -23.35
CA ALA A 620 -4.70 -3.93 -24.21
C ALA A 620 -4.67 -3.06 -25.49
N PRO A 621 -3.54 -2.43 -25.85
CA PRO A 621 -3.41 -1.72 -27.11
C PRO A 621 -3.67 -2.64 -28.30
N ARG A 622 -4.31 -2.09 -29.34
CA ARG A 622 -4.60 -2.84 -30.57
C ARG A 622 -3.43 -2.75 -31.53
N SER A 623 -3.19 -3.83 -32.28
CA SER A 623 -2.17 -3.87 -33.34
C SER A 623 -2.47 -2.83 -34.43
N ARG A 624 -1.41 -2.27 -35.04
CA ARG A 624 -1.49 -1.38 -36.21
C ARG A 624 -2.47 -1.84 -37.29
N ALA A 625 -2.40 -3.10 -37.72
CA ALA A 625 -3.27 -3.62 -38.79
C ALA A 625 -4.76 -3.53 -38.43
N ALA A 626 -5.13 -3.84 -37.19
CA ALA A 626 -6.50 -3.74 -36.72
C ALA A 626 -7.00 -2.27 -36.65
N LEU A 627 -6.12 -1.35 -36.29
CA LEU A 627 -6.41 0.09 -36.27
C LEU A 627 -6.61 0.63 -37.69
N GLU A 628 -5.71 0.29 -38.61
CA GLU A 628 -5.80 0.67 -40.02
C GLU A 628 -7.08 0.15 -40.66
N GLN A 629 -7.43 -1.12 -40.43
CA GLN A 629 -8.66 -1.71 -40.95
C GLN A 629 -9.92 -0.96 -40.48
N GLU A 630 -9.99 -0.61 -39.20
CA GLU A 630 -11.13 0.16 -38.66
C GLU A 630 -11.19 1.57 -39.25
N ILE A 631 -10.05 2.28 -39.28
CA ILE A 631 -9.97 3.63 -39.84
C ILE A 631 -10.37 3.61 -41.32
N LEU A 632 -9.83 2.69 -42.12
CA LEU A 632 -10.18 2.56 -43.53
C LEU A 632 -11.66 2.23 -43.74
N ALA A 633 -12.25 1.39 -42.87
CA ALA A 633 -13.69 1.13 -42.91
C ALA A 633 -14.52 2.38 -42.59
N ALA A 634 -14.09 3.20 -41.63
CA ALA A 634 -14.74 4.46 -41.30
C ALA A 634 -14.65 5.45 -42.49
N ILE A 635 -13.49 5.54 -43.14
CA ILE A 635 -13.24 6.40 -44.30
C ILE A 635 -14.09 6.00 -45.51
N ARG A 636 -14.30 4.71 -45.75
CA ARG A 636 -15.14 4.24 -46.88
C ARG A 636 -16.58 4.77 -46.79
N ARG A 637 -17.11 4.93 -45.57
CA ARG A 637 -18.49 5.35 -45.29
C ARG A 637 -18.68 6.87 -45.27
N ALA A 638 -17.62 7.66 -45.33
CA ALA A 638 -17.68 9.12 -45.21
C ALA A 638 -17.85 9.82 -46.57
N ASP A 639 -18.64 10.89 -46.59
CA ASP A 639 -18.92 11.69 -47.79
C ASP A 639 -17.87 12.82 -47.97
N GLY A 640 -16.62 12.42 -48.26
CA GLY A 640 -15.50 13.33 -48.53
C GLY A 640 -14.36 13.28 -47.48
N ALA A 641 -13.21 13.89 -47.80
CA ALA A 641 -12.01 13.71 -46.98
C ALA A 641 -12.11 14.35 -45.59
N GLY A 642 -12.83 15.48 -45.46
CA GLY A 642 -13.04 16.14 -44.16
C GLY A 642 -13.81 15.28 -43.16
N GLN A 643 -14.91 14.65 -43.59
CA GLN A 643 -15.67 13.72 -42.76
C GLN A 643 -14.88 12.44 -42.47
N ALA A 644 -14.15 11.93 -43.46
CA ALA A 644 -13.29 10.76 -43.33
C ALA A 644 -12.20 10.96 -42.26
N VAL A 645 -11.51 12.11 -42.28
CA VAL A 645 -10.50 12.45 -41.27
C VAL A 645 -11.12 12.69 -39.89
N THR A 646 -12.33 13.23 -39.83
CA THR A 646 -13.06 13.37 -38.55
C THR A 646 -13.34 11.99 -37.93
N ALA A 647 -13.75 11.01 -38.74
CA ALA A 647 -13.95 9.64 -38.28
C ALA A 647 -12.63 8.98 -37.82
N ALA A 648 -11.54 9.18 -38.57
CA ALA A 648 -10.20 8.71 -38.19
C ALA A 648 -9.72 9.32 -36.85
N ARG A 649 -9.96 10.62 -36.64
CA ARG A 649 -9.68 11.32 -35.38
C ARG A 649 -10.52 10.77 -34.22
N GLY A 650 -11.76 10.37 -34.46
CA GLY A 650 -12.60 9.69 -33.46
C GLY A 650 -12.02 8.36 -32.99
N VAL A 651 -11.53 7.53 -33.93
CA VAL A 651 -10.80 6.29 -33.59
C VAL A 651 -9.53 6.62 -32.81
N ARG A 652 -8.76 7.61 -33.26
CA ARG A 652 -7.55 8.08 -32.56
C ARG A 652 -7.85 8.51 -31.12
N ARG A 653 -8.90 9.30 -30.87
CA ARG A 653 -9.30 9.73 -29.53
C ARG A 653 -9.56 8.54 -28.61
N ARG A 654 -10.35 7.56 -29.06
CA ARG A 654 -10.71 6.37 -28.28
C ARG A 654 -9.49 5.51 -27.95
N GLU A 655 -8.58 5.31 -28.91
CA GLU A 655 -7.40 4.46 -28.71
C GLU A 655 -6.28 5.18 -27.94
N LEU A 656 -6.19 6.52 -28.05
CA LEU A 656 -5.39 7.33 -27.12
C LEU A 656 -5.92 7.21 -25.69
N PHE A 657 -7.24 7.25 -25.50
CA PHE A 657 -7.84 7.03 -24.17
C PHE A 657 -7.50 5.63 -23.64
N ARG A 658 -7.64 4.58 -24.46
CA ARG A 658 -7.27 3.21 -24.07
C ARG A 658 -5.82 3.13 -23.60
N THR A 659 -4.91 3.69 -24.38
CA THR A 659 -3.47 3.70 -24.07
C THR A 659 -3.18 4.47 -22.78
N ALA A 660 -3.76 5.67 -22.62
CA ALA A 660 -3.63 6.49 -21.42
C ALA A 660 -4.21 5.79 -20.18
N ALA A 661 -5.37 5.15 -20.30
CA ALA A 661 -5.99 4.39 -19.23
C ALA A 661 -5.14 3.19 -18.82
N ALA A 662 -4.61 2.42 -19.78
CA ALA A 662 -3.73 1.29 -19.52
C ALA A 662 -2.43 1.71 -18.80
N ASP A 663 -1.84 2.83 -19.24
CA ASP A 663 -0.64 3.42 -18.64
C ASP A 663 -0.88 3.92 -17.21
N ILE A 664 -1.98 4.64 -16.99
CA ILE A 664 -2.42 5.10 -15.67
C ILE A 664 -2.65 3.90 -14.74
N VAL A 665 -3.48 2.93 -15.14
CA VAL A 665 -3.80 1.76 -14.33
C VAL A 665 -2.55 0.94 -14.04
N GLY A 666 -1.68 0.74 -15.02
CA GLY A 666 -0.39 0.06 -14.84
C GLY A 666 0.56 0.81 -13.89
N SER A 667 0.55 2.15 -13.91
CA SER A 667 1.38 2.97 -13.04
C SER A 667 0.89 3.03 -11.59
N TYR A 668 -0.43 3.05 -11.36
CA TYR A 668 -1.00 3.08 -10.00
C TYR A 668 -1.13 1.70 -9.36
N GLY A 669 -1.42 0.67 -10.17
CA GLY A 669 -1.93 -0.59 -9.66
C GLY A 669 -3.41 -0.51 -9.23
N THR A 670 -3.96 -1.68 -8.93
CA THR A 670 -5.33 -1.93 -8.49
C THR A 670 -5.31 -2.91 -7.32
N GLU A 671 -6.45 -3.12 -6.66
CA GLU A 671 -6.55 -4.13 -5.60
C GLU A 671 -6.26 -5.56 -6.09
N ALA A 672 -6.56 -5.84 -7.36
CA ALA A 672 -6.34 -7.14 -7.99
C ALA A 672 -4.94 -7.30 -8.61
N HIS A 673 -4.32 -6.20 -9.05
CA HIS A 673 -3.03 -6.21 -9.75
C HIS A 673 -2.14 -5.10 -9.21
N SER A 674 -0.97 -5.45 -8.67
CA SER A 674 0.03 -4.46 -8.26
C SER A 674 0.46 -3.58 -9.43
N ALA A 675 0.99 -2.39 -9.12
CA ALA A 675 1.61 -1.53 -10.13
C ALA A 675 2.70 -2.30 -10.89
N GLU A 676 2.83 -2.03 -12.18
CA GLU A 676 3.85 -2.65 -13.03
C GLU A 676 5.23 -2.33 -12.47
N ALA A 677 6.06 -3.35 -12.25
CA ALA A 677 7.39 -3.16 -11.68
C ALA A 677 8.36 -2.67 -12.75
N ASP A 678 8.26 -3.19 -13.98
CA ASP A 678 9.08 -2.77 -15.11
C ASP A 678 8.52 -1.50 -15.77
N GLN A 679 9.02 -0.36 -15.29
CA GLN A 679 8.67 0.95 -15.82
C GLN A 679 9.06 1.13 -17.30
N GLY A 680 10.07 0.38 -17.77
CA GLY A 680 10.48 0.38 -19.16
C GLY A 680 9.44 -0.27 -20.06
N ALA A 681 8.85 -1.39 -19.62
CA ALA A 681 7.77 -2.05 -20.36
C ALA A 681 6.54 -1.13 -20.55
N LEU A 682 6.22 -0.28 -19.57
CA LEU A 682 5.17 0.75 -19.73
C LEU A 682 5.54 1.77 -20.80
N VAL A 683 6.78 2.29 -20.77
CA VAL A 683 7.27 3.25 -21.77
C VAL A 683 7.21 2.67 -23.18
N ASP A 684 7.67 1.44 -23.37
CA ASP A 684 7.68 0.78 -24.67
C ASP A 684 6.27 0.49 -25.20
N ARG A 685 5.35 0.10 -24.30
CA ARG A 685 3.93 -0.12 -24.62
C ARG A 685 3.27 1.18 -25.11
N VAL A 686 3.48 2.29 -24.39
CA VAL A 686 2.93 3.60 -24.78
C VAL A 686 3.56 4.06 -26.09
N GLY A 687 4.89 3.98 -26.19
CA GLY A 687 5.64 4.35 -27.39
C GLY A 687 5.13 3.65 -28.64
N SER A 688 5.02 2.33 -28.58
CA SER A 688 4.54 1.50 -29.68
C SER A 688 3.08 1.78 -30.01
N ALA A 689 2.20 1.82 -29.01
CA ALA A 689 0.76 2.03 -29.21
C ALA A 689 0.46 3.40 -29.84
N VAL A 690 1.10 4.47 -29.36
CA VAL A 690 0.92 5.82 -29.90
C VAL A 690 1.51 5.94 -31.31
N SER A 691 2.62 5.25 -31.60
CA SER A 691 3.26 5.24 -32.92
C SER A 691 2.41 4.47 -33.94
N ASP A 692 1.96 3.26 -33.62
CA ASP A 692 1.05 2.47 -34.45
C ASP A 692 -0.25 3.21 -34.75
N LEU A 693 -0.83 3.85 -33.73
CA LEU A 693 -2.04 4.67 -33.90
C LEU A 693 -1.80 5.89 -34.80
N THR A 694 -0.63 6.50 -34.70
CA THR A 694 -0.24 7.65 -35.53
C THR A 694 -0.02 7.22 -36.99
N ALA A 695 0.66 6.09 -37.23
CA ALA A 695 0.83 5.49 -38.55
C ALA A 695 -0.53 5.15 -39.19
N ALA A 696 -1.42 4.48 -38.43
CA ALA A 696 -2.76 4.14 -38.91
C ALA A 696 -3.61 5.38 -39.26
N THR A 697 -3.49 6.45 -38.46
CA THR A 697 -4.15 7.73 -38.71
C THR A 697 -3.63 8.40 -39.99
N LEU A 698 -2.32 8.37 -40.22
CA LEU A 698 -1.69 8.89 -41.43
C LEU A 698 -2.08 8.08 -42.67
N ALA A 699 -2.05 6.74 -42.60
CA ALA A 699 -2.44 5.85 -43.69
C ALA A 699 -3.90 6.06 -44.10
N GLY A 700 -4.81 6.15 -43.11
CA GLY A 700 -6.20 6.49 -43.35
C GLY A 700 -6.36 7.86 -44.01
N THR A 701 -5.74 8.90 -43.44
CA THR A 701 -5.84 10.26 -43.98
C THR A 701 -5.30 10.34 -45.41
N LEU A 702 -4.16 9.70 -45.68
CA LEU A 702 -3.61 9.59 -47.03
C LEU A 702 -4.63 8.96 -47.99
N ARG A 703 -5.26 7.85 -47.61
CA ARG A 703 -6.31 7.22 -48.44
C ARG A 703 -7.51 8.14 -48.67
N ALA A 704 -7.93 8.88 -47.65
CA ALA A 704 -9.05 9.82 -47.78
C ALA A 704 -8.75 10.96 -48.75
N VAL A 705 -7.57 11.57 -48.64
CA VAL A 705 -7.11 12.65 -49.53
C VAL A 705 -6.92 12.15 -50.97
N VAL A 706 -6.32 10.97 -51.15
CA VAL A 706 -6.13 10.37 -52.47
C VAL A 706 -7.49 10.08 -53.12
N ARG A 707 -8.44 9.50 -52.36
CA ARG A 707 -9.80 9.21 -52.85
C ARG A 707 -10.54 10.43 -53.35
N GLU A 708 -10.45 11.53 -52.62
CA GLU A 708 -11.15 12.78 -52.98
C GLU A 708 -10.53 13.46 -54.20
N GLY A 709 -9.20 13.42 -54.34
CA GLY A 709 -8.51 14.08 -55.45
C GLY A 709 -8.40 13.24 -56.73
N TRP A 710 -8.25 11.93 -56.61
CA TRP A 710 -7.83 11.04 -57.72
C TRP A 710 -8.53 9.67 -57.73
N GLY A 711 -9.52 9.42 -56.85
CA GLY A 711 -10.15 8.11 -56.75
C GLY A 711 -9.20 7.06 -56.15
N ASP A 712 -9.04 5.92 -56.81
CA ASP A 712 -8.28 4.82 -56.20
C ASP A 712 -6.77 4.85 -56.44
N GLU A 713 -6.31 5.62 -57.43
CA GLU A 713 -4.91 5.64 -57.86
C GLU A 713 -4.37 7.07 -58.04
N LEU A 714 -3.34 7.39 -57.27
CA LEU A 714 -2.58 8.64 -57.38
C LEU A 714 -1.60 8.53 -58.57
N PRO A 715 -1.37 9.59 -59.39
CA PRO A 715 -0.45 9.58 -60.53
C PRO A 715 1.04 9.38 -60.15
N THR A 716 1.32 9.25 -58.85
CA THR A 716 2.64 8.93 -58.29
C THR A 716 2.48 7.87 -57.21
N ARG A 717 3.46 6.97 -57.08
CA ARG A 717 3.65 6.23 -55.83
C ARG A 717 4.05 7.24 -54.76
N PHE A 718 3.60 7.03 -53.52
CA PHE A 718 3.79 7.99 -52.43
C PHE A 718 4.01 7.23 -51.13
N ALA A 719 5.06 7.58 -50.39
CA ALA A 719 5.42 6.97 -49.12
C ALA A 719 5.71 8.06 -48.08
N ILE A 720 5.30 7.77 -46.85
CA ILE A 720 5.57 8.56 -45.64
C ILE A 720 6.58 7.77 -44.83
N ILE A 721 7.70 8.42 -44.49
CA ILE A 721 8.76 7.86 -43.67
C ILE A 721 8.70 8.55 -42.32
N GLY A 722 8.45 7.81 -41.24
CA GLY A 722 8.50 8.32 -39.88
C GLY A 722 9.95 8.59 -39.48
N MET A 723 10.16 9.67 -38.75
CA MET A 723 11.46 10.14 -38.27
C MET A 723 11.42 10.36 -36.75
N GLY A 724 12.57 10.67 -36.16
CA GLY A 724 12.66 11.03 -34.74
C GLY A 724 12.02 9.98 -33.82
N ARG A 725 11.23 10.43 -32.84
CA ARG A 725 10.52 9.52 -31.91
C ARG A 725 9.40 8.74 -32.59
N PHE A 726 8.88 9.20 -33.73
CA PHE A 726 7.83 8.48 -34.46
C PHE A 726 8.39 7.22 -35.11
N GLY A 727 9.42 7.35 -35.94
CA GLY A 727 10.09 6.19 -36.53
C GLY A 727 10.87 5.35 -35.51
N GLY A 728 11.15 5.89 -34.32
CA GLY A 728 11.71 5.13 -33.20
C GLY A 728 10.71 4.31 -32.37
N HIS A 729 9.39 4.36 -32.66
CA HIS A 729 8.34 3.79 -31.80
C HIS A 729 8.35 4.30 -30.36
N GLU A 730 8.68 5.59 -30.19
CA GLU A 730 8.97 6.22 -28.89
C GLU A 730 8.06 7.44 -28.63
N LEU A 731 6.94 7.57 -29.34
CA LEU A 731 5.99 8.67 -29.15
C LEU A 731 5.34 8.62 -27.77
N GLY A 732 5.31 9.78 -27.11
CA GLY A 732 4.43 10.05 -25.97
C GLY A 732 3.14 10.79 -26.41
N TYR A 733 2.20 10.97 -25.49
CA TYR A 733 0.89 11.58 -25.75
C TYR A 733 0.91 12.99 -26.37
N GLY A 734 1.97 13.75 -26.12
CA GLY A 734 2.16 15.11 -26.63
C GLY A 734 3.17 15.22 -27.76
N SER A 735 3.50 14.11 -28.44
CA SER A 735 4.52 14.10 -29.49
C SER A 735 3.94 14.43 -30.85
N ASP A 736 4.73 15.13 -31.66
CA ASP A 736 4.45 15.38 -33.06
C ASP A 736 4.80 14.16 -33.92
N ALA A 737 4.27 14.10 -35.15
CA ALA A 737 4.64 13.12 -36.15
C ALA A 737 5.72 13.71 -37.07
N ASP A 738 6.98 13.50 -36.73
CA ASP A 738 8.13 13.82 -37.57
C ASP A 738 8.16 12.88 -38.79
N VAL A 739 8.13 13.41 -40.01
CA VAL A 739 8.05 12.62 -41.24
C VAL A 739 8.89 13.17 -42.40
N LEU A 740 9.26 12.29 -43.35
CA LEU A 740 9.67 12.64 -44.71
C LEU A 740 8.64 12.15 -45.70
N PHE A 741 8.43 12.91 -46.78
CA PHE A 741 7.58 12.51 -47.89
C PHE A 741 8.42 12.15 -49.11
N VAL A 742 8.16 10.97 -49.65
CA VAL A 742 8.83 10.40 -50.82
C VAL A 742 7.79 10.08 -51.86
N HIS A 743 8.06 10.39 -53.12
CA HIS A 743 7.20 9.98 -54.22
C HIS A 743 8.00 9.44 -55.41
N GLU A 744 7.35 8.69 -56.30
CA GLU A 744 7.93 8.24 -57.56
C GLU A 744 6.84 8.27 -58.64
N PRO A 745 7.00 9.03 -59.74
CA PRO A 745 6.02 9.05 -60.82
C PRO A 745 5.69 7.64 -61.31
N ARG A 746 4.40 7.36 -61.57
CA ARG A 746 4.02 6.10 -62.21
C ARG A 746 4.44 6.08 -63.68
N ASP A 747 4.52 4.88 -64.25
CA ASP A 747 4.88 4.70 -65.65
C ASP A 747 3.94 5.51 -66.56
N GLY A 748 4.53 6.32 -67.45
CA GLY A 748 3.79 7.18 -68.37
C GLY A 748 3.29 8.52 -67.79
N VAL A 749 3.49 8.80 -66.50
CA VAL A 749 3.13 10.09 -65.88
C VAL A 749 4.31 11.06 -65.92
N ALA A 750 4.06 12.31 -66.33
CA ALA A 750 5.08 13.35 -66.35
C ALA A 750 5.54 13.73 -64.92
N GLU A 751 6.84 13.96 -64.72
CA GLU A 751 7.40 14.28 -63.38
C GLU A 751 6.73 15.49 -62.72
N ARG A 752 6.39 16.52 -63.52
CA ARG A 752 5.70 17.71 -63.05
C ARG A 752 4.31 17.39 -62.49
N GLU A 753 3.52 16.61 -63.22
CA GLU A 753 2.17 16.21 -62.81
C GLU A 753 2.21 15.38 -61.52
N ALA A 754 3.12 14.39 -61.47
CA ALA A 754 3.36 13.58 -60.27
C ALA A 754 3.79 14.43 -59.06
N GLY A 755 4.66 15.42 -59.27
CA GLY A 755 5.11 16.34 -58.22
C GLY A 755 4.02 17.28 -57.71
N GLU A 756 3.20 17.84 -58.60
CA GLU A 756 2.05 18.68 -58.22
C GLU A 756 1.03 17.86 -57.39
N ALA A 757 0.75 16.63 -57.80
CA ALA A 757 -0.12 15.73 -57.06
C ALA A 757 0.43 15.38 -55.67
N ALA A 758 1.72 15.04 -55.57
CA ALA A 758 2.38 14.76 -54.29
C ALA A 758 2.32 15.96 -53.33
N ASN A 759 2.59 17.17 -53.82
CA ASN A 759 2.53 18.40 -53.00
C ASN A 759 1.11 18.69 -52.50
N ARG A 760 0.10 18.44 -53.34
CA ARG A 760 -1.30 18.60 -52.96
C ARG A 760 -1.70 17.59 -51.87
N VAL A 761 -1.26 16.33 -51.98
CA VAL A 761 -1.48 15.31 -50.95
C VAL A 761 -0.89 15.75 -49.61
N VAL A 762 0.39 16.18 -49.58
CA VAL A 762 1.04 16.65 -48.35
C VAL A 762 0.31 17.85 -47.74
N SER A 763 -0.07 18.82 -48.57
CA SER A 763 -0.76 20.04 -48.10
C SER A 763 -2.11 19.71 -47.48
N GLU A 764 -2.93 18.88 -48.14
CA GLU A 764 -4.25 18.50 -47.63
C GLU A 764 -4.17 17.60 -46.40
N LEU A 765 -3.24 16.63 -46.37
CA LEU A 765 -3.01 15.78 -45.21
C LEU A 765 -2.67 16.62 -43.97
N ARG A 766 -1.74 17.57 -44.10
CA ARG A 766 -1.36 18.47 -43.00
C ARG A 766 -2.52 19.37 -42.59
N ARG A 767 -3.23 19.97 -43.55
CA ARG A 767 -4.39 20.84 -43.30
C ARG A 767 -5.47 20.11 -42.50
N LEU A 768 -5.85 18.89 -42.92
CA LEU A 768 -6.91 18.11 -42.28
C LEU A 768 -6.52 17.59 -40.90
N LEU A 769 -5.26 17.15 -40.71
CA LEU A 769 -4.78 16.61 -39.42
C LEU A 769 -4.40 17.68 -38.41
N GLN A 770 -4.14 18.91 -38.83
CA GLN A 770 -3.83 20.04 -37.95
C GLN A 770 -5.01 20.99 -37.74
N ALA A 771 -6.11 20.82 -38.49
CA ALA A 771 -7.31 21.64 -38.35
C ALA A 771 -7.86 21.59 -36.92
N PRO A 772 -8.21 22.73 -36.31
CA PRO A 772 -8.89 22.77 -35.02
C PRO A 772 -10.17 21.94 -35.05
N SER A 773 -10.37 21.09 -34.04
CA SER A 773 -11.59 20.28 -33.90
C SER A 773 -11.87 19.95 -32.44
N ALA A 774 -12.95 19.21 -32.18
CA ALA A 774 -13.20 18.64 -30.86
C ALA A 774 -12.11 17.64 -30.41
N ASP A 775 -11.36 17.08 -31.37
CA ASP A 775 -10.26 16.16 -31.13
C ASP A 775 -8.89 16.85 -31.07
N PRO A 776 -7.94 16.32 -30.27
CA PRO A 776 -6.55 16.81 -30.28
C PRO A 776 -5.96 16.78 -31.70
N PRO A 777 -5.31 17.87 -32.15
CA PRO A 777 -4.66 17.89 -33.45
C PRO A 777 -3.46 16.93 -33.49
N LEU A 778 -3.16 16.40 -34.68
CA LEU A 778 -1.93 15.66 -34.95
C LEU A 778 -1.02 16.54 -35.79
N ILE A 779 0.01 17.09 -35.17
CA ILE A 779 1.02 17.90 -35.86
C ILE A 779 1.89 16.97 -36.69
N VAL A 780 1.99 17.28 -37.98
CA VAL A 780 2.83 16.56 -38.94
C VAL A 780 3.98 17.50 -39.31
N ASP A 781 5.15 17.19 -38.76
CA ASP A 781 6.38 17.96 -38.92
C ASP A 781 7.26 17.31 -39.98
N ALA A 782 7.75 18.12 -40.93
CA ALA A 782 8.63 17.66 -42.00
C ALA A 782 9.96 18.44 -42.01
N ASP A 783 10.34 19.07 -40.89
CA ASP A 783 11.52 19.94 -40.80
C ASP A 783 12.85 19.17 -40.83
N LEU A 784 12.83 17.85 -40.64
CA LEU A 784 14.00 16.97 -40.80
C LEU A 784 14.32 16.62 -42.27
N ARG A 785 13.54 17.13 -43.23
CA ARG A 785 13.81 16.91 -44.65
C ARG A 785 15.11 17.61 -45.10
N PRO A 786 15.75 17.13 -46.16
CA PRO A 786 16.87 17.82 -46.78
C PRO A 786 16.62 19.32 -46.98
N GLU A 787 17.62 20.14 -46.64
CA GLU A 787 17.54 21.62 -46.69
C GLU A 787 16.50 22.23 -45.70
N GLY A 788 15.94 21.42 -44.81
CA GLY A 788 15.02 21.81 -43.75
C GLY A 788 13.81 22.59 -44.30
N LYS A 789 13.46 23.69 -43.63
CA LYS A 789 12.33 24.56 -44.03
C LYS A 789 12.46 25.14 -45.43
N SER A 790 13.68 25.28 -45.94
CA SER A 790 13.96 25.82 -47.27
C SER A 790 13.89 24.75 -48.37
N GLY A 791 13.88 23.47 -48.00
CA GLY A 791 13.78 22.35 -48.93
C GLY A 791 12.34 22.04 -49.36
N PRO A 792 12.18 21.35 -50.50
CA PRO A 792 10.87 20.90 -50.99
C PRO A 792 10.21 19.96 -49.96
N LEU A 793 8.91 20.15 -49.69
CA LEU A 793 8.16 19.34 -48.72
C LEU A 793 8.08 17.86 -49.10
N VAL A 794 8.13 17.54 -50.39
CA VAL A 794 8.11 16.19 -50.94
C VAL A 794 9.11 16.09 -52.08
N ARG A 795 9.85 14.99 -52.15
CA ARG A 795 10.89 14.76 -53.17
C ARG A 795 10.72 13.41 -53.83
N THR A 796 11.20 13.30 -55.06
CA THR A 796 11.30 11.99 -55.71
C THR A 796 12.36 11.13 -55.05
N LEU A 797 12.24 9.79 -55.11
CA LEU A 797 13.29 8.89 -54.63
C LEU A 797 14.66 9.20 -55.30
N LYS A 798 14.65 9.44 -56.62
CA LYS A 798 15.85 9.88 -57.37
C LYS A 798 16.42 11.20 -56.86
N SER A 799 15.57 12.14 -56.46
CA SER A 799 16.01 13.42 -55.89
C SER A 799 16.66 13.23 -54.51
N TYR A 800 16.14 12.33 -53.67
CA TYR A 800 16.83 11.94 -52.44
C TYR A 800 18.18 11.28 -52.71
N GLU A 801 18.26 10.35 -53.67
CA GLU A 801 19.51 9.69 -54.04
C GLU A 801 20.56 10.70 -54.52
N ALA A 802 20.17 11.59 -55.44
CA ALA A 802 21.05 12.64 -55.93
C ALA A 802 21.49 13.59 -54.80
N TYR A 803 20.59 13.89 -53.86
CA TYR A 803 20.89 14.75 -52.73
C TYR A 803 21.91 14.12 -51.80
N TYR A 804 21.61 12.93 -51.27
CA TYR A 804 22.48 12.29 -50.29
C TYR A 804 23.84 11.90 -50.89
N ARG A 805 23.91 11.61 -52.20
CA ARG A 805 25.19 11.36 -52.87
C ARG A 805 26.11 12.59 -52.90
N ARG A 806 25.57 13.80 -52.98
CA ARG A 806 26.35 15.03 -53.27
C ARG A 806 26.45 16.00 -52.10
N TRP A 807 25.41 16.09 -51.28
CA TRP A 807 25.25 17.15 -50.28
C TRP A 807 24.86 16.63 -48.89
N SER A 808 24.87 15.31 -48.66
CA SER A 808 24.54 14.74 -47.34
C SER A 808 25.43 15.31 -46.25
N LEU A 809 24.81 15.75 -45.17
CA LEU A 809 25.48 16.21 -43.97
C LEU A 809 25.50 15.10 -42.91
N VAL A 810 26.51 15.12 -42.04
CA VAL A 810 26.69 14.09 -40.99
C VAL A 810 25.48 14.01 -40.05
N TRP A 811 24.87 15.15 -39.73
CA TRP A 811 23.68 15.19 -38.86
C TRP A 811 22.45 14.54 -39.51
N GLU A 812 22.36 14.52 -40.84
CA GLU A 812 21.27 13.86 -41.54
C GLU A 812 21.39 12.34 -41.42
N SER A 813 22.60 11.79 -41.55
CA SER A 813 22.86 10.37 -41.24
C SER A 813 22.45 10.00 -39.82
N HIS A 814 22.70 10.88 -38.86
CA HIS A 814 22.28 10.70 -37.47
C HIS A 814 20.75 10.71 -37.32
N ALA A 815 20.04 11.66 -37.93
CA ALA A 815 18.57 11.67 -37.93
C ALA A 815 17.96 10.44 -38.66
N LEU A 816 18.59 9.98 -39.73
CA LEU A 816 18.14 8.83 -40.53
C LEU A 816 18.21 7.49 -39.78
N LEU A 817 18.95 7.38 -38.67
CA LEU A 817 18.87 6.22 -37.77
C LEU A 817 17.45 5.95 -37.26
N ARG A 818 16.60 6.98 -37.24
CA ARG A 818 15.19 6.88 -36.83
C ARG A 818 14.22 6.69 -37.98
N ALA A 819 14.70 6.60 -39.23
CA ALA A 819 13.82 6.52 -40.39
C ALA A 819 13.17 5.14 -40.51
N GLU A 820 11.83 5.11 -40.60
CA GLU A 820 11.02 3.91 -40.80
C GLU A 820 9.86 4.18 -41.76
N PHE A 821 9.50 3.22 -42.61
CA PHE A 821 8.29 3.34 -43.42
C PHE A 821 7.02 3.24 -42.56
N VAL A 822 6.15 4.25 -42.61
CA VAL A 822 4.95 4.31 -41.75
C VAL A 822 3.63 4.32 -42.52
N ALA A 823 3.57 4.78 -43.76
CA ALA A 823 2.33 4.76 -44.56
C ALA A 823 2.59 4.97 -46.06
N GLY A 824 1.68 4.49 -46.91
CA GLY A 824 1.72 4.70 -48.37
C GLY A 824 2.15 3.44 -49.13
N ASP A 825 2.89 3.63 -50.22
CA ASP A 825 3.41 2.55 -51.06
C ASP A 825 4.58 1.84 -50.38
N GLU A 826 4.38 0.57 -50.01
CA GLU A 826 5.35 -0.24 -49.25
C GLU A 826 6.66 -0.47 -50.01
N ASP A 827 6.59 -0.68 -51.33
CA ASP A 827 7.77 -0.90 -52.17
C ASP A 827 8.65 0.35 -52.26
N LEU A 828 8.03 1.51 -52.49
CA LEU A 828 8.73 2.80 -52.46
C LEU A 828 9.34 3.08 -51.08
N GLY A 829 8.60 2.79 -50.01
CA GLY A 829 9.08 2.91 -48.64
C GLY A 829 10.33 2.05 -48.39
N ARG A 830 10.27 0.77 -48.74
CA ARG A 830 11.40 -0.16 -48.64
C ARG A 830 12.61 0.33 -49.43
N ARG A 831 12.42 0.75 -50.68
CA ARG A 831 13.51 1.29 -51.53
C ARG A 831 14.12 2.57 -50.96
N PHE A 832 13.32 3.41 -50.29
CA PHE A 832 13.86 4.56 -49.56
C PHE A 832 14.73 4.12 -48.38
N ILE A 833 14.32 3.10 -47.61
CA ILE A 833 15.13 2.56 -46.52
C ILE A 833 16.45 1.97 -47.05
N GLU A 834 16.40 1.19 -48.13
CA GLU A 834 17.59 0.65 -48.79
C GLU A 834 18.55 1.75 -49.27
N LEU A 835 18.01 2.88 -49.75
CA LEU A 835 18.79 4.05 -50.17
C LEU A 835 19.57 4.69 -49.01
N ILE A 836 18.97 4.77 -47.81
CA ILE A 836 19.58 5.48 -46.67
C ILE A 836 20.42 4.57 -45.77
N ASP A 837 20.23 3.25 -45.81
CA ASP A 837 20.96 2.30 -44.96
C ASP A 837 22.49 2.46 -45.03
N PRO A 838 23.12 2.65 -46.22
CA PRO A 838 24.55 2.92 -46.29
C PRO A 838 24.98 4.24 -45.65
N LEU A 839 24.07 5.21 -45.49
CA LEU A 839 24.36 6.52 -44.88
C LEU A 839 24.33 6.46 -43.36
N ARG A 840 23.40 5.69 -42.79
CA ARG A 840 23.20 5.55 -41.34
C ARG A 840 23.92 4.35 -40.73
N TYR A 841 24.35 3.38 -41.56
CA TYR A 841 25.23 2.27 -41.18
C TYR A 841 26.42 2.19 -42.15
N PRO A 842 27.34 3.16 -42.13
CA PRO A 842 28.44 3.24 -43.07
C PRO A 842 29.33 2.00 -42.99
N ALA A 843 29.72 1.44 -44.15
CA ALA A 843 30.38 0.13 -44.25
C ALA A 843 31.73 -0.02 -43.49
N ARG A 844 32.34 1.09 -43.05
CA ARG A 844 33.57 1.13 -42.25
C ARG A 844 33.40 1.83 -40.90
N GLY A 845 32.15 2.04 -40.48
CA GLY A 845 31.82 2.90 -39.35
C GLY A 845 32.01 4.39 -39.65
N LEU A 846 31.65 5.22 -38.67
CA LEU A 846 31.80 6.67 -38.73
C LEU A 846 33.25 7.08 -38.45
N GLY A 847 33.85 7.91 -39.30
CA GLY A 847 35.21 8.44 -39.10
C GLY A 847 35.29 9.55 -38.04
N ASP A 848 36.49 9.79 -37.50
CA ASP A 848 36.72 10.68 -36.36
C ASP A 848 36.24 12.13 -36.57
N ASP A 849 36.39 12.69 -37.78
CA ASP A 849 35.92 14.05 -38.07
C ASP A 849 34.40 14.17 -38.00
N ALA A 850 33.69 13.16 -38.50
CA ALA A 850 32.24 13.10 -38.41
C ALA A 850 31.76 12.90 -36.95
N VAL A 851 32.50 12.12 -36.15
CA VAL A 851 32.25 12.02 -34.69
C VAL A 851 32.39 13.39 -34.01
N ARG A 852 33.46 14.13 -34.31
CA ARG A 852 33.68 15.49 -33.77
C ARG A 852 32.56 16.45 -34.17
N ASP A 853 32.07 16.37 -35.41
CA ASP A 853 30.97 17.21 -35.87
C ASP A 853 29.65 16.89 -35.16
N ILE A 854 29.34 15.61 -34.91
CA ILE A 854 28.19 15.19 -34.10
C ILE A 854 28.32 15.73 -32.66
N ARG A 855 29.49 15.60 -32.04
CA ARG A 855 29.75 16.15 -30.69
C ARG A 855 29.54 17.67 -30.64
N ARG A 856 30.03 18.41 -31.63
CA ARG A 856 29.82 19.87 -31.75
C ARG A 856 28.35 20.25 -31.95
N LEU A 857 27.63 19.47 -32.76
CA LEU A 857 26.19 19.66 -32.96
C LEU A 857 25.41 19.46 -31.66
N LYS A 858 25.74 18.40 -30.90
CA LYS A 858 25.12 18.14 -29.59
C LYS A 858 25.34 19.29 -28.62
N ALA A 859 26.59 19.74 -28.47
CA ALA A 859 26.95 20.84 -27.57
C ALA A 859 26.24 22.16 -27.91
N ARG A 860 26.11 22.49 -29.22
CA ARG A 860 25.33 23.66 -29.66
C ARG A 860 23.85 23.51 -29.33
N MET A 861 23.27 22.35 -29.59
CA MET A 861 21.86 22.10 -29.31
C MET A 861 21.52 22.23 -27.82
N GLU A 862 22.39 21.73 -26.92
CA GLU A 862 22.24 21.92 -25.47
C GLU A 862 22.19 23.39 -25.08
N THR A 863 23.03 24.22 -25.72
CA THR A 863 23.15 25.65 -25.39
C THR A 863 22.04 26.50 -26.02
N GLU A 864 21.66 26.21 -27.26
CA GLU A 864 20.80 27.07 -28.08
C GLU A 864 19.31 26.73 -27.97
N ARG A 865 18.94 25.47 -27.65
CA ARG A 865 17.54 25.01 -27.68
C ARG A 865 16.86 24.91 -26.31
N LEU A 866 17.59 25.07 -25.22
CA LEU A 866 16.97 25.11 -23.90
C LEU A 866 16.16 26.43 -23.75
N PRO A 867 14.87 26.37 -23.33
CA PRO A 867 14.06 27.58 -23.19
C PRO A 867 14.68 28.59 -22.21
N ARG A 868 14.63 29.89 -22.54
CA ARG A 868 15.13 30.96 -21.66
C ARG A 868 14.42 30.90 -20.31
N GLY A 869 15.20 30.80 -19.22
CA GLY A 869 14.69 30.74 -17.84
C GLY A 869 14.24 29.36 -17.38
N ALA A 870 14.33 28.30 -18.20
CA ALA A 870 14.11 26.94 -17.76
C ALA A 870 15.29 26.44 -16.91
N ASP A 871 15.01 25.73 -15.81
CA ASP A 871 16.05 25.02 -15.06
C ASP A 871 16.54 23.81 -15.88
N PRO A 872 17.80 23.79 -16.35
CA PRO A 872 18.33 22.67 -17.12
C PRO A 872 18.26 21.35 -16.34
N LYS A 873 18.37 21.40 -15.00
CA LYS A 873 18.37 20.19 -14.15
C LYS A 873 17.01 19.55 -14.01
N LEU A 874 15.95 20.20 -14.49
CA LEU A 874 14.57 19.71 -14.46
C LEU A 874 13.99 19.53 -15.87
N ASN A 875 14.78 19.72 -16.93
CA ASN A 875 14.34 19.48 -18.28
C ASN A 875 14.63 18.02 -18.68
N ALA A 876 13.56 17.23 -18.87
CA ALA A 876 13.61 15.82 -19.23
C ALA A 876 14.14 15.55 -20.64
N LYS A 877 14.09 16.53 -21.54
CA LYS A 877 14.49 16.33 -22.94
C LYS A 877 15.91 16.77 -23.23
N LEU A 878 16.21 18.04 -22.95
CA LEU A 878 17.45 18.73 -23.31
C LEU A 878 18.37 18.99 -22.10
N GLY A 879 17.91 18.71 -20.88
CA GLY A 879 18.75 18.84 -19.69
C GLY A 879 19.89 17.81 -19.65
N PRO A 880 20.95 18.05 -18.87
CA PRO A 880 22.05 17.11 -18.72
C PRO A 880 21.55 15.75 -18.19
N GLY A 881 21.89 14.66 -18.87
CA GLY A 881 21.41 13.31 -18.58
C GLY A 881 19.94 13.06 -18.92
N GLY A 882 19.30 13.97 -19.66
CA GLY A 882 17.95 13.81 -20.19
C GLY A 882 17.91 12.95 -21.47
N LEU A 883 16.74 12.88 -22.09
CA LEU A 883 16.50 12.00 -23.26
C LEU A 883 17.48 12.22 -24.39
N SER A 884 17.80 13.47 -24.70
CA SER A 884 18.69 13.78 -25.81
C SER A 884 20.11 13.30 -25.56
N ASP A 885 20.58 13.23 -24.32
CA ASP A 885 21.93 12.72 -24.01
C ASP A 885 22.00 11.23 -24.28
N VAL A 886 21.01 10.47 -23.80
CA VAL A 886 20.92 9.03 -24.02
C VAL A 886 20.75 8.70 -25.50
N GLU A 887 19.80 9.36 -26.17
CA GLU A 887 19.53 9.13 -27.60
C GLU A 887 20.79 9.36 -28.46
N TRP A 888 21.49 10.47 -28.28
CA TRP A 888 22.67 10.79 -29.08
C TRP A 888 23.84 9.85 -28.79
N THR A 889 23.99 9.40 -27.53
CA THR A 889 25.01 8.41 -27.14
C THR A 889 24.76 7.07 -27.85
N VAL A 890 23.52 6.60 -27.83
CA VAL A 890 23.13 5.38 -28.52
C VAL A 890 23.27 5.53 -30.05
N GLN A 891 22.80 6.63 -30.62
CA GLN A 891 22.89 6.89 -32.06
C GLN A 891 24.34 7.00 -32.56
N LEU A 892 25.23 7.62 -31.79
CA LEU A 892 26.66 7.65 -32.11
C LEU A 892 27.24 6.23 -32.10
N THR A 893 26.86 5.41 -31.13
CA THR A 893 27.27 4.00 -31.06
C THR A 893 26.77 3.22 -32.29
N GLN A 894 25.52 3.45 -32.71
CA GLN A 894 24.96 2.85 -33.93
C GLN A 894 25.72 3.27 -35.20
N LEU A 895 26.09 4.54 -35.34
CA LEU A 895 26.84 5.03 -36.50
C LEU A 895 28.25 4.44 -36.57
N ARG A 896 28.90 4.26 -35.40
CA ARG A 896 30.25 3.69 -35.33
C ARG A 896 30.24 2.19 -35.58
N HIS A 897 29.31 1.45 -34.97
CA HIS A 897 29.40 0.00 -34.87
C HIS A 897 28.26 -0.76 -35.56
N GLY A 898 27.22 -0.09 -36.06
CA GLY A 898 26.09 -0.75 -36.71
C GLY A 898 26.45 -1.50 -37.98
N HIS A 899 27.60 -1.21 -38.58
CA HIS A 899 28.12 -1.98 -39.71
C HIS A 899 28.59 -3.39 -39.31
N GLU A 900 29.12 -3.56 -38.10
CA GLU A 900 29.62 -4.82 -37.54
C GLU A 900 28.55 -5.55 -36.70
N VAL A 901 27.79 -4.80 -35.90
CA VAL A 901 26.82 -5.35 -34.97
C VAL A 901 25.40 -5.19 -35.52
N ALA A 902 24.86 -6.27 -36.10
CA ALA A 902 23.53 -6.26 -36.72
C ALA A 902 22.41 -5.82 -35.76
N GLY A 903 22.52 -6.15 -34.46
CA GLY A 903 21.53 -5.76 -33.43
C GLY A 903 21.41 -4.24 -33.23
N LEU A 904 22.43 -3.46 -33.60
CA LEU A 904 22.38 -2.00 -33.58
C LEU A 904 21.58 -1.41 -34.75
N ARG A 905 21.22 -2.21 -35.77
CA ARG A 905 20.44 -1.74 -36.93
C ARG A 905 18.94 -1.71 -36.62
N THR A 906 18.58 -0.91 -35.64
CA THR A 906 17.20 -0.72 -35.17
C THR A 906 16.92 0.76 -35.00
N THR A 907 15.66 1.16 -35.16
CA THR A 907 15.23 2.55 -34.93
C THR A 907 14.96 2.85 -33.46
N ARG A 908 14.94 1.83 -32.58
CA ARG A 908 14.53 1.92 -31.17
C ARG A 908 15.73 2.08 -30.23
N THR A 909 15.71 3.10 -29.37
CA THR A 909 16.83 3.48 -28.48
C THR A 909 17.17 2.37 -27.50
N ARG A 910 16.18 1.86 -26.75
CA ARG A 910 16.41 0.84 -25.71
C ARG A 910 16.88 -0.48 -26.33
N THR A 911 16.35 -0.85 -27.49
CA THR A 911 16.81 -2.05 -28.23
C THR A 911 18.25 -1.88 -28.72
N ALA A 912 18.62 -0.70 -29.24
CA ALA A 912 19.99 -0.40 -29.64
C ALA A 912 20.95 -0.37 -28.44
N LEU A 913 20.52 0.18 -27.29
CA LEU A 913 21.31 0.19 -26.06
C LEU A 913 21.57 -1.23 -25.53
N ALA A 914 20.54 -2.08 -25.51
CA ALA A 914 20.68 -3.49 -25.14
C ALA A 914 21.61 -4.24 -26.11
N ALA A 915 21.52 -3.98 -27.42
CA ALA A 915 22.40 -4.57 -28.41
C ALA A 915 23.86 -4.08 -28.27
N ALA A 916 24.08 -2.82 -27.91
CA ALA A 916 25.40 -2.27 -27.62
C ALA A 916 26.04 -2.95 -26.40
N CYS A 917 25.24 -3.14 -25.34
CA CYS A 917 25.65 -3.84 -24.13
C CYS A 917 26.00 -5.31 -24.42
N ALA A 918 25.12 -6.04 -25.12
CA ALA A 918 25.35 -7.44 -25.50
C ALA A 918 26.60 -7.62 -26.38
N ALA A 919 26.98 -6.60 -27.16
CA ALA A 919 28.19 -6.60 -27.97
C ALA A 919 29.45 -6.12 -27.20
N GLY A 920 29.33 -5.77 -25.92
CA GLY A 920 30.43 -5.26 -25.09
C GLY A 920 30.91 -3.86 -25.47
N LEU A 921 30.12 -3.09 -26.23
CA LEU A 921 30.44 -1.71 -26.62
C LEU A 921 30.14 -0.70 -25.51
N ILE A 922 29.21 -1.05 -24.63
CA ILE A 922 28.82 -0.30 -23.44
C ILE A 922 28.77 -1.30 -22.28
N SER A 923 29.26 -0.93 -21.09
CA SER A 923 29.22 -1.81 -19.93
C SER A 923 27.79 -2.07 -19.46
N GLU A 924 27.56 -3.17 -18.74
CA GLU A 924 26.23 -3.47 -18.16
C GLU A 924 25.76 -2.36 -17.20
N GLU A 925 26.68 -1.80 -16.41
CA GLU A 925 26.40 -0.71 -15.47
C GLU A 925 25.99 0.57 -16.21
N ASP A 926 26.77 0.98 -17.21
CA ASP A 926 26.48 2.18 -18.00
C ASP A 926 25.16 2.05 -18.77
N ALA A 927 24.92 0.87 -19.36
CA ALA A 927 23.67 0.59 -20.06
C ALA A 927 22.46 0.67 -19.12
N ALA A 928 22.56 0.12 -17.91
CA ALA A 928 21.50 0.22 -16.90
C ALA A 928 21.24 1.69 -16.48
N ILE A 929 22.29 2.49 -16.30
CA ILE A 929 22.17 3.91 -15.95
C ILE A 929 21.48 4.72 -17.07
N LEU A 930 21.88 4.49 -18.33
CA LEU A 930 21.29 5.16 -19.48
C LEU A 930 19.82 4.74 -19.70
N ASP A 931 19.52 3.45 -19.50
CA ASP A 931 18.14 2.94 -19.61
C ASP A 931 17.23 3.55 -18.53
N GLU A 932 17.68 3.56 -17.27
CA GLU A 932 16.95 4.17 -16.15
C GLU A 932 16.63 5.65 -16.43
N ALA A 933 17.62 6.41 -16.94
CA ALA A 933 17.44 7.81 -17.29
C ALA A 933 16.46 8.01 -18.47
N TRP A 934 16.57 7.18 -19.51
CA TRP A 934 15.66 7.21 -20.67
C TRP A 934 14.20 6.94 -20.27
N VAL A 935 14.00 5.89 -19.47
CA VAL A 935 12.68 5.48 -18.98
C VAL A 935 12.10 6.58 -18.10
N LEU A 936 12.85 7.06 -17.09
CA LEU A 936 12.37 8.09 -16.18
C LEU A 936 12.03 9.39 -16.91
N ALA A 937 12.90 9.86 -17.81
CA ALA A 937 12.66 11.10 -18.55
C ALA A 937 11.48 10.99 -19.53
N THR A 938 11.27 9.82 -20.16
CA THR A 938 10.08 9.59 -20.99
C THR A 938 8.80 9.57 -20.15
N ARG A 939 8.82 8.89 -18.99
CA ARG A 939 7.68 8.88 -18.07
C ARG A 939 7.35 10.28 -17.54
N VAL A 940 8.34 11.12 -17.25
CA VAL A 940 8.11 12.52 -16.84
C VAL A 940 7.34 13.29 -17.92
N ARG A 941 7.73 13.17 -19.19
CA ARG A 941 7.03 13.86 -20.30
C ARG A 941 5.60 13.34 -20.48
N ASN A 942 5.40 12.03 -20.35
CA ASN A 942 4.06 11.43 -20.37
C ASN A 942 3.22 11.95 -19.19
N ALA A 943 3.77 11.95 -17.98
CA ALA A 943 3.11 12.45 -16.77
C ALA A 943 2.67 13.91 -16.92
N VAL A 944 3.55 14.78 -17.42
CA VAL A 944 3.25 16.20 -17.64
C VAL A 944 2.06 16.37 -18.59
N MET A 945 2.02 15.60 -19.67
CA MET A 945 0.91 15.64 -20.63
C MET A 945 -0.38 15.06 -20.01
N LEU A 946 -0.31 13.92 -19.30
CA LEU A 946 -1.46 13.28 -18.64
C LEU A 946 -2.08 14.21 -17.59
N VAL A 947 -1.26 14.80 -16.73
CA VAL A 947 -1.68 15.68 -15.64
C VAL A 947 -2.24 16.99 -16.17
N ARG A 948 -1.52 17.68 -17.06
CA ARG A 948 -1.85 19.05 -17.46
C ARG A 948 -2.76 19.14 -18.67
N GLY A 949 -2.84 18.07 -19.48
CA GLY A 949 -3.47 18.08 -20.81
C GLY A 949 -2.68 18.90 -21.84
N ARG A 950 -1.44 19.30 -21.53
CA ARG A 950 -0.54 20.04 -22.41
C ARG A 950 0.88 19.47 -22.34
N ALA A 951 1.52 19.34 -23.49
CA ALA A 951 2.88 18.83 -23.59
C ALA A 951 3.88 19.75 -22.87
N GLY A 952 4.93 19.16 -22.31
CA GLY A 952 6.02 19.90 -21.69
C GLY A 952 7.22 19.01 -21.44
N ASP A 953 8.41 19.62 -21.56
CA ASP A 953 9.69 18.92 -21.38
C ASP A 953 10.30 19.16 -19.99
N THR A 954 9.66 19.97 -19.15
CA THR A 954 10.14 20.32 -17.80
C THR A 954 9.09 19.95 -16.75
N PHE A 955 9.53 19.61 -15.54
CA PHE A 955 8.64 19.44 -14.39
C PHE A 955 7.77 20.69 -14.17
N PRO A 956 6.50 20.53 -13.74
CA PRO A 956 5.62 21.66 -13.44
C PRO A 956 6.15 22.51 -12.28
N SER A 957 5.96 23.83 -12.34
CA SER A 957 6.27 24.75 -11.24
C SER A 957 5.14 24.87 -10.22
N ASP A 958 3.91 24.59 -10.63
CA ASP A 958 2.74 24.55 -9.74
C ASP A 958 2.82 23.32 -8.84
N SER A 959 2.62 23.50 -7.53
CA SER A 959 2.81 22.45 -6.53
C SER A 959 1.80 21.30 -6.67
N ARG A 960 0.57 21.59 -7.11
CA ARG A 960 -0.47 20.58 -7.34
C ARG A 960 -0.18 19.77 -8.59
N GLU A 961 0.15 20.44 -9.70
CA GLU A 961 0.59 19.77 -10.93
C GLU A 961 1.84 18.90 -10.67
N LEU A 962 2.78 19.38 -9.87
CA LEU A 962 4.00 18.65 -9.52
C LEU A 962 3.71 17.43 -8.63
N ALA A 963 2.84 17.57 -7.62
CA ALA A 963 2.42 16.46 -6.77
C ALA A 963 1.70 15.37 -7.59
N ALA A 964 0.83 15.76 -8.52
CA ALA A 964 0.15 14.84 -9.42
C ALA A 964 1.11 14.08 -10.34
N VAL A 965 2.14 14.76 -10.89
CA VAL A 965 3.23 14.09 -11.63
C VAL A 965 3.96 13.10 -10.73
N GLY A 966 4.25 13.47 -9.48
CA GLY A 966 4.83 12.57 -8.48
C GLY A 966 4.01 11.30 -8.27
N ARG A 967 2.69 11.45 -8.11
CA ARG A 967 1.76 10.32 -7.93
C ARG A 967 1.79 9.34 -9.11
N TYR A 968 1.74 9.86 -10.34
CA TYR A 968 1.87 9.02 -11.54
C TYR A 968 3.23 8.30 -11.61
N LEU A 969 4.32 8.95 -11.17
CA LEU A 969 5.65 8.33 -11.15
C LEU A 969 5.86 7.34 -9.99
N GLY A 970 4.85 7.13 -9.13
CA GLY A 970 4.90 6.20 -8.00
C GLY A 970 5.29 6.83 -6.66
N TYR A 971 5.42 8.16 -6.58
CA TYR A 971 5.74 8.86 -5.34
C TYR A 971 4.46 9.20 -4.55
N GLY A 972 4.51 9.03 -3.22
CA GLY A 972 3.38 9.35 -2.35
C GLY A 972 3.05 10.85 -2.27
N HIS A 973 1.91 11.17 -1.67
CA HIS A 973 1.55 12.57 -1.38
C HIS A 973 2.62 13.23 -0.48
N GLY A 974 2.96 14.49 -0.73
CA GLY A 974 4.03 15.21 -0.02
C GLY A 974 5.47 14.82 -0.40
N HIS A 975 5.68 13.86 -1.32
CA HIS A 975 7.01 13.36 -1.72
C HIS A 975 7.50 13.90 -3.08
N ALA A 976 6.93 15.01 -3.54
CA ALA A 976 7.38 15.66 -4.78
C ALA A 976 8.87 16.08 -4.72
N GLY A 977 9.38 16.44 -3.54
CA GLY A 977 10.81 16.73 -3.34
C GLY A 977 11.70 15.50 -3.58
N ASP A 978 11.34 14.35 -3.02
CA ASP A 978 12.09 13.10 -3.20
C ASP A 978 12.14 12.67 -4.66
N MET A 979 11.04 12.86 -5.40
CA MET A 979 10.97 12.64 -6.85
C MET A 979 11.97 13.51 -7.60
N LEU A 980 11.98 14.82 -7.33
CA LEU A 980 12.90 15.75 -7.99
C LEU A 980 14.35 15.39 -7.70
N ASP A 981 14.67 14.99 -6.47
CA ASP A 981 16.02 14.58 -6.11
C ASP A 981 16.41 13.24 -6.72
N ALA A 982 15.50 12.28 -6.83
CA ALA A 982 15.71 11.03 -7.54
C ALA A 982 15.98 11.26 -9.04
N TYR A 983 15.19 12.13 -9.68
CA TYR A 983 15.41 12.54 -11.05
C TYR A 983 16.80 13.18 -11.23
N ARG A 984 17.15 14.15 -10.39
CA ARG A 984 18.46 14.82 -10.43
C ARG A 984 19.63 13.86 -10.23
N ARG A 985 19.50 12.86 -9.35
CA ARG A 985 20.53 11.83 -9.14
C ARG A 985 20.68 10.96 -10.39
N THR A 986 19.57 10.47 -10.94
CA THR A 986 19.54 9.63 -12.14
C THR A 986 20.15 10.36 -13.33
N ALA A 987 19.69 11.59 -13.59
CA ALA A 987 20.20 12.45 -14.66
C ALA A 987 21.70 12.74 -14.48
N ARG A 988 22.19 12.97 -13.26
CA ARG A 988 23.63 13.20 -13.02
C ARG A 988 24.48 11.96 -13.32
N ARG A 989 24.02 10.77 -12.92
CA ARG A 989 24.72 9.51 -13.26
C ARG A 989 24.78 9.30 -14.76
N ALA A 990 23.64 9.43 -15.44
CA ALA A 990 23.57 9.31 -16.89
C ALA A 990 24.43 10.36 -17.60
N ARG A 991 24.49 11.60 -17.08
CA ARG A 991 25.40 12.60 -17.63
C ARG A 991 26.87 12.18 -17.51
N GLY A 992 27.29 11.60 -16.37
CA GLY A 992 28.65 11.07 -16.21
C GLY A 992 28.98 10.03 -17.28
N VAL A 993 28.10 9.05 -17.47
CA VAL A 993 28.23 8.03 -18.53
C VAL A 993 28.30 8.66 -19.93
N VAL A 994 27.51 9.70 -20.19
CA VAL A 994 27.51 10.39 -21.49
C VAL A 994 28.82 11.16 -21.72
N GLU A 995 29.39 11.79 -20.69
CA GLU A 995 30.73 12.43 -20.81
C GLU A 995 31.80 11.39 -21.20
N ASP A 996 31.73 10.20 -20.62
CA ASP A 996 32.70 9.13 -20.87
C ASP A 996 32.49 8.44 -22.23
N LEU A 997 31.25 8.12 -22.61
CA LEU A 997 30.95 7.36 -23.83
C LEU A 997 30.77 8.24 -25.08
N PHE A 998 30.22 9.44 -24.92
CA PHE A 998 29.90 10.31 -26.05
C PHE A 998 30.95 11.37 -26.28
N TYR A 999 31.55 12.00 -25.27
CA TYR A 999 32.47 13.14 -25.45
C TYR A 999 33.96 12.77 -25.43
N THR A 1000 34.34 11.71 -24.70
CA THR A 1000 35.69 11.14 -24.72
C THR A 1000 35.84 10.26 -25.96
#